data_AF-A0A256JPQ4-F1
#
_entry.id   AF-A0A256JPQ4-F1
#
_cell.length_a   1.000
_cell.length_b   1.000
_cell.length_c   1.000
_cell.angle_alpha   90.00
_cell.angle_beta   90.00
_cell.angle_gamma   90.00
#
_symmetry.space_group_name_H-M   'P 1'
#
loop_
_entity.id
_entity.type
_entity.pdbx_description
1 polymer ?
#
loop_
_entity_poly.entity_id
_entity_poly.type
_entity_poly.pdbx_seq_one_letter_code
_entity_poly.pdbx_strand_id
1 'polypeptide(L)'
;MNVRGPIVSVGEARTVSTSYGERDLREVRVRPDRGAGDPVDVTLWGKWTEVAEHAEPGMELLVTDPEEDEYRGETGYATTDESWVVLEPDFLVDVTGIRSWVQCPRMYYLNKLSGIPLNYPVVKGTIVHEVFGDLLRGMDLDESVAERVAEAGLELGLLGYETAEVEDEVRRNAAAVEGWLAQGTLADEDTWRSEFSLISPTFGLKGRADALRRGTPVELKTGKNTKREPRFHDKVQAACYALMLDERGVDPDIGTLLYTKNTALDRNEESGDLAPAKEFTVGRGFLEFVVRERNALAAAEWRALNEAGERPAVPTGYEADATCSYCFEQDACMVVSGRLDQESKAGQIGTPVPEEERDYFDRFYVALEEERRETHAEYRKLWEQTPEERAADDRALIGLEPVAQTEIDDARWELRAKKPGDAVSKLREGDVALASDGDPVSGHAELGRITALGSDEVVVETDEPVELRRLDVYPSEISVDRSLTALHDAVLKGDPDRKDVIFGRRNPSFRDPAERPPGSPGADDPDAPDAYIDNNAAQNEAVELAVDAEDCALIHGPPGTGKTYTIARTIRALVAEGNRVLLSAFTNRAVDNALEALRDQGFDDVLRVGTETGVREDMRDVRLVQRGEPNAKAAELRDAPVVAATTAACGSRVMRECEFDVALVDEASQLTEPGTHAAVNLADRFVLVGDHEQLPPVVRAENDLRTSLFQRLIETYPDASVMLDRQYRMSQRIQAFASAEFYDGALRPATPEVAGQTLADLGVDPDTLAPDLTGGVGFVDPDGKRDGNRNVREAERVAAIADAYVAAGVDPDDIGVIAPFRAQVAEIGRRTDVTVDTVDRFQGSSKEVILVSLVATGDLDGPIFEDHRRMNVALTRAKKQLTLVGDADALATDPFYARMLDWARR
;
A
#
# COMPACT_ATOMS: atom_id res chain seq x y z
N MET A 1 11.39 29.19 -20.05
CA MET A 1 10.53 28.44 -21.02
C MET A 1 11.04 27.03 -20.99
N ASN A 2 10.19 26.00 -21.00
CA ASN A 2 10.66 24.61 -20.91
C ASN A 2 10.25 23.84 -22.16
N VAL A 3 11.11 22.94 -22.61
CA VAL A 3 10.79 21.97 -23.68
C VAL A 3 10.52 20.65 -23.00
N ARG A 4 9.29 20.14 -23.13
CA ARG A 4 8.87 18.90 -22.47
C ARG A 4 8.03 18.01 -23.38
N GLY A 5 8.39 16.73 -23.46
CA GLY A 5 7.56 15.68 -24.03
C GLY A 5 8.35 14.46 -24.51
N PRO A 6 7.71 13.53 -25.23
CA PRO A 6 8.33 12.25 -25.57
C PRO A 6 9.44 12.41 -26.61
N ILE A 7 10.52 11.67 -26.40
CA ILE A 7 11.65 11.56 -27.31
C ILE A 7 11.23 10.75 -28.54
N VAL A 8 11.48 11.29 -29.73
CA VAL A 8 11.25 10.64 -31.02
C VAL A 8 12.49 9.89 -31.50
N SER A 9 13.66 10.49 -31.34
CA SER A 9 14.93 9.92 -31.75
C SER A 9 16.09 10.59 -31.03
N VAL A 10 17.17 9.83 -30.81
CA VAL A 10 18.42 10.32 -30.22
C VAL A 10 19.52 10.25 -31.27
N GLY A 11 20.22 11.37 -31.49
CA GLY A 11 21.32 11.48 -32.45
C GLY A 11 22.66 11.00 -31.90
N GLU A 12 23.62 10.76 -32.79
CA GLU A 12 24.99 10.36 -32.44
C GLU A 12 25.77 11.51 -31.78
N ALA A 13 26.72 11.16 -30.91
CA ALA A 13 27.66 12.12 -30.32
C ALA A 13 28.53 12.78 -31.39
N ARG A 14 28.64 14.11 -31.33
CA ARG A 14 29.52 14.89 -32.20
C ARG A 14 30.36 15.84 -31.35
N THR A 15 31.64 15.97 -31.69
CA THR A 15 32.52 16.98 -31.08
C THR A 15 32.72 18.11 -32.08
N VAL A 16 32.49 19.35 -31.66
CA VAL A 16 32.67 20.54 -32.49
C VAL A 16 33.67 21.50 -31.88
N SER A 17 34.46 22.16 -32.72
CA SER A 17 35.39 23.21 -32.29
C SER A 17 34.63 24.53 -32.17
N THR A 18 34.47 25.02 -30.93
CA THR A 18 33.89 26.33 -30.63
C THR A 18 34.98 27.36 -30.35
N SER A 19 34.62 28.64 -30.26
CA SER A 19 35.55 29.71 -29.82
C SER A 19 36.11 29.51 -28.40
N TYR A 20 35.52 28.59 -27.63
CA TYR A 20 35.89 28.28 -26.25
C TYR A 20 36.57 26.91 -26.09
N GLY A 21 36.89 26.22 -27.20
CA GLY A 21 37.50 24.89 -27.22
C GLY A 21 36.62 23.84 -27.90
N GLU A 22 37.05 22.58 -27.85
CA GLU A 22 36.23 21.44 -28.29
C GLU A 22 35.09 21.22 -27.29
N ARG A 23 33.86 21.07 -27.79
CA ARG A 23 32.68 20.75 -26.99
C ARG A 23 31.92 19.60 -27.64
N ASP A 24 31.47 18.67 -26.81
CA ASP A 24 30.59 17.60 -27.24
C ASP A 24 29.14 18.09 -27.30
N LEU A 25 28.42 17.61 -28.30
CA LEU A 25 26.98 17.82 -28.47
C LEU A 25 26.28 16.53 -28.90
N ARG A 26 25.00 16.44 -28.54
CA ARG A 26 24.04 15.45 -29.06
C ARG A 26 22.72 16.13 -29.38
N GLU A 27 22.12 15.77 -30.50
CA GLU A 27 20.79 16.24 -30.89
C GLU A 27 19.75 15.20 -30.46
N VAL A 28 18.72 15.64 -29.73
CA VAL A 28 17.57 14.81 -29.35
C VAL A 28 16.32 15.42 -29.96
N ARG A 29 15.54 14.61 -30.68
CA ARG A 29 14.29 15.06 -31.27
C ARG A 29 13.13 14.76 -30.33
N VAL A 30 12.35 15.78 -29.98
CA VAL A 30 11.31 15.72 -28.94
C VAL A 30 10.00 16.23 -29.51
N ARG A 31 8.87 15.60 -29.15
CA ARG A 31 7.56 16.23 -29.38
C ARG A 31 7.17 17.08 -28.17
N PRO A 32 7.15 18.41 -28.28
CA PRO A 32 6.81 19.28 -27.17
C PRO A 32 5.33 19.15 -26.77
N ASP A 33 4.93 19.88 -25.72
CA ASP A 33 3.57 19.89 -25.18
C ASP A 33 3.06 18.48 -24.86
N ARG A 34 3.92 17.67 -24.23
CA ARG A 34 3.63 16.27 -23.89
C ARG A 34 3.18 15.44 -25.10
N GLY A 35 3.70 15.74 -26.28
CA GLY A 35 3.43 15.00 -27.52
C GLY A 35 2.41 15.65 -28.45
N ALA A 36 1.77 16.76 -28.04
CA ALA A 36 0.78 17.46 -28.86
C ALA A 36 1.40 18.34 -29.96
N GLY A 37 2.64 18.81 -29.74
CA GLY A 37 3.36 19.66 -30.69
C GLY A 37 4.10 18.87 -31.78
N ASP A 38 4.47 19.58 -32.85
CA ASP A 38 5.33 19.03 -33.91
C ASP A 38 6.75 18.75 -33.36
N PRO A 39 7.42 17.67 -33.82
CA PRO A 39 8.76 17.33 -33.33
C PRO A 39 9.80 18.44 -33.56
N VAL A 40 10.47 18.88 -32.50
CA VAL A 40 11.55 19.86 -32.51
C VAL A 40 12.88 19.21 -32.16
N ASP A 41 13.98 19.79 -32.64
CA ASP A 41 15.34 19.35 -32.29
C ASP A 41 15.85 20.10 -31.06
N VAL A 42 16.43 19.35 -30.12
CA VAL A 42 17.03 19.86 -28.88
C VAL A 42 18.51 19.46 -28.84
N THR A 43 19.40 20.44 -28.89
CA THR A 43 20.85 20.24 -28.83
C THR A 43 21.31 20.26 -27.38
N LEU A 44 21.78 19.12 -26.89
CA LEU A 44 22.38 18.98 -25.57
C LEU A 44 23.88 19.24 -25.66
N TRP A 45 24.40 20.10 -24.81
CA TRP A 45 25.81 20.50 -24.79
C TRP A 45 26.54 20.02 -23.53
N GLY A 46 27.84 19.75 -23.67
CA GLY A 46 28.72 19.47 -22.53
C GLY A 46 28.28 18.22 -21.77
N LYS A 47 28.22 18.28 -20.43
CA LYS A 47 27.85 17.11 -19.61
C LYS A 47 26.45 16.58 -19.89
N TRP A 48 25.56 17.39 -20.46
CA TRP A 48 24.21 16.94 -20.80
C TRP A 48 24.19 15.95 -21.96
N THR A 49 25.27 15.81 -22.73
CA THR A 49 25.38 14.74 -23.74
C THR A 49 25.40 13.35 -23.11
N GLU A 50 25.86 13.23 -21.87
CA GLU A 50 25.89 11.96 -21.13
C GLU A 50 24.46 11.51 -20.76
N VAL A 51 23.52 12.44 -20.53
CA VAL A 51 22.11 12.10 -20.34
C VAL A 51 21.52 11.45 -21.59
N ALA A 52 21.90 11.93 -22.78
CA ALA A 52 21.48 11.33 -24.04
C ALA A 52 22.09 9.94 -24.33
N GLU A 53 22.99 9.43 -23.48
CA GLU A 53 23.39 8.00 -23.51
C GLU A 53 22.35 7.09 -22.86
N HIS A 54 21.55 7.65 -21.97
CA HIS A 54 20.48 6.94 -21.29
C HIS A 54 19.10 7.17 -21.92
N ALA A 55 18.97 8.19 -22.77
CA ALA A 55 17.73 8.53 -23.46
C ALA A 55 17.36 7.48 -24.52
N GLU A 56 16.10 7.05 -24.51
CA GLU A 56 15.51 6.16 -25.52
C GLU A 56 14.27 6.80 -26.15
N PRO A 57 13.94 6.46 -27.41
CA PRO A 57 12.65 6.84 -28.00
C PRO A 57 11.48 6.37 -27.12
N GLY A 58 10.53 7.26 -26.86
CA GLY A 58 9.38 7.01 -26.00
C GLY A 58 9.53 7.53 -24.57
N MET A 59 10.75 7.73 -24.07
CA MET A 59 10.96 8.40 -22.78
C MET A 59 10.47 9.84 -22.81
N GLU A 60 9.96 10.36 -21.71
CA GLU A 60 9.67 11.78 -21.55
C GLU A 60 10.95 12.56 -21.23
N LEU A 61 11.23 13.62 -21.99
CA LEU A 61 12.33 14.56 -21.72
C LEU A 61 11.76 15.88 -21.21
N LEU A 62 12.41 16.47 -20.20
CA LEU A 62 12.26 17.86 -19.80
C LEU A 62 13.61 18.57 -19.94
N VAL A 63 13.62 19.70 -20.65
CA VAL A 63 14.74 20.65 -20.68
C VAL A 63 14.26 21.99 -20.15
N THR A 64 14.86 22.46 -19.06
CA THR A 64 14.55 23.76 -18.47
C THR A 64 15.41 24.86 -19.08
N ASP A 65 14.82 26.04 -19.23
CA ASP A 65 15.48 27.26 -19.71
C ASP A 65 16.45 27.05 -20.90
N PRO A 66 16.02 26.36 -21.98
CA PRO A 66 16.83 26.29 -23.18
C PRO A 66 16.79 27.62 -23.92
N GLU A 67 17.82 27.85 -24.72
CA GLU A 67 17.84 28.94 -25.70
C GLU A 67 17.21 28.45 -27.02
N GLU A 68 16.40 29.29 -27.64
CA GLU A 68 15.83 29.02 -28.97
C GLU A 68 16.91 29.26 -30.03
N ASP A 69 17.13 28.28 -30.92
CA ASP A 69 18.04 28.37 -32.05
C ASP A 69 17.25 28.20 -33.35
N GLU A 70 17.54 29.04 -34.35
CA GLU A 70 16.85 29.00 -35.65
C GLU A 70 17.85 28.58 -36.73
N TYR A 71 17.76 27.32 -37.16
CA TYR A 71 18.64 26.76 -38.17
C TYR A 71 17.87 26.41 -39.44
N ARG A 72 18.25 27.04 -40.56
CA ARG A 72 17.64 26.84 -41.89
C ARG A 72 16.11 27.09 -41.95
N GLY A 73 15.57 27.89 -41.04
CA GLY A 73 14.14 28.23 -40.96
C GLY A 73 13.30 27.22 -40.18
N GLU A 74 13.95 26.29 -39.47
CA GLU A 74 13.33 25.42 -38.46
C GLU A 74 13.75 25.89 -37.07
N THR A 75 12.78 26.03 -36.17
CA THR A 75 12.99 26.38 -34.76
C THR A 75 13.43 25.14 -33.98
N GLY A 76 14.60 25.21 -33.36
CA GLY A 76 15.14 24.23 -32.42
C GLY A 76 15.50 24.87 -31.08
N TYR A 77 16.04 24.07 -30.18
CA TYR A 77 16.41 24.49 -28.84
C TYR A 77 17.81 23.99 -28.49
N ALA A 78 18.53 24.72 -27.64
CA ALA A 78 19.84 24.32 -27.14
C ALA A 78 19.94 24.51 -25.63
N THR A 79 20.59 23.55 -24.94
CA THR A 79 20.86 23.69 -23.51
C THR A 79 21.86 24.83 -23.26
N THR A 80 21.57 25.66 -22.27
CA THR A 80 22.44 26.72 -21.78
C THR A 80 23.23 26.26 -20.55
N ASP A 81 24.09 27.12 -20.03
CA ASP A 81 24.73 26.89 -18.73
C ASP A 81 23.68 26.85 -17.60
N GLU A 82 22.50 27.45 -17.79
CA GLU A 82 21.40 27.47 -16.82
C GLU A 82 20.45 26.26 -16.93
N SER A 83 20.52 25.49 -18.02
CA SER A 83 19.57 24.42 -18.30
C SER A 83 19.77 23.17 -17.44
N TRP A 84 18.66 22.54 -17.07
CA TRP A 84 18.59 21.17 -16.57
C TRP A 84 18.01 20.24 -17.63
N VAL A 85 18.51 19.01 -17.71
CA VAL A 85 17.98 17.97 -18.60
C VAL A 85 17.55 16.79 -17.73
N VAL A 86 16.25 16.45 -17.76
CA VAL A 86 15.65 15.42 -16.91
C VAL A 86 14.92 14.40 -17.80
N LEU A 87 15.25 13.12 -17.65
CA LEU A 87 14.55 12.00 -18.29
C LEU A 87 13.51 11.45 -17.33
N GLU A 88 12.31 11.15 -17.82
CA GLU A 88 11.18 10.66 -17.02
C GLU A 88 10.96 11.52 -15.75
N PRO A 89 10.72 12.84 -15.88
CA PRO A 89 10.48 13.73 -14.72
C PRO A 89 9.25 13.29 -13.90
N ASP A 90 8.35 12.54 -14.54
CA ASP A 90 7.13 12.00 -13.94
C ASP A 90 7.34 10.73 -13.09
N PHE A 91 8.50 10.08 -13.20
CA PHE A 91 8.90 8.97 -12.33
C PHE A 91 9.58 9.53 -11.08
N LEU A 92 8.93 9.41 -9.91
CA LEU A 92 9.45 9.97 -8.66
C LEU A 92 10.51 9.05 -8.06
N VAL A 93 11.77 9.52 -8.06
CA VAL A 93 12.89 8.79 -7.48
C VAL A 93 13.09 9.23 -6.02
N ASP A 94 13.15 8.26 -5.11
CA ASP A 94 13.49 8.54 -3.72
C ASP A 94 14.98 8.92 -3.58
N VAL A 95 15.29 9.93 -2.77
CA VAL A 95 16.67 10.38 -2.53
C VAL A 95 17.58 9.22 -2.04
N THR A 96 17.07 8.33 -1.20
CA THR A 96 17.82 7.15 -0.72
C THR A 96 18.10 6.14 -1.85
N GLY A 97 17.24 6.12 -2.88
CA GLY A 97 17.43 5.36 -4.11
C GLY A 97 18.63 5.86 -4.91
N ILE A 98 18.78 7.18 -5.08
CA ILE A 98 19.92 7.79 -5.77
C ILE A 98 21.21 7.56 -5.01
N ARG A 99 21.18 7.73 -3.67
CA ARG A 99 22.33 7.39 -2.81
C ARG A 99 22.78 5.95 -3.06
N SER A 100 21.84 5.02 -3.12
CA SER A 100 22.12 3.61 -3.35
C SER A 100 22.66 3.35 -4.75
N TRP A 101 22.08 4.00 -5.76
CA TRP A 101 22.50 3.92 -7.16
C TRP A 101 23.95 4.37 -7.36
N VAL A 102 24.33 5.54 -6.83
CA VAL A 102 25.70 6.06 -6.93
C VAL A 102 26.71 5.13 -6.25
N GLN A 103 26.31 4.46 -5.17
CA GLN A 103 27.16 3.47 -4.52
C GLN A 103 27.29 2.19 -5.37
N CYS A 104 26.16 1.67 -5.85
CA CYS A 104 26.08 0.54 -6.77
C CYS A 104 24.63 0.45 -7.32
N PRO A 105 24.40 0.56 -8.64
CA PRO A 105 23.09 0.45 -9.26
C PRO A 105 22.34 -0.85 -8.91
N ARG A 106 23.09 -1.95 -8.74
CA ARG A 106 22.51 -3.24 -8.32
C ARG A 106 22.05 -3.24 -6.86
N MET A 107 22.66 -2.44 -5.99
CA MET A 107 22.21 -2.31 -4.60
C MET A 107 20.84 -1.63 -4.52
N TYR A 108 20.57 -0.65 -5.39
CA TYR A 108 19.23 -0.07 -5.54
C TYR A 108 18.19 -1.15 -5.89
N TYR A 109 18.49 -1.99 -6.89
CA TYR A 109 17.62 -3.11 -7.27
C TYR A 109 17.39 -4.11 -6.12
N LEU A 110 18.45 -4.52 -5.41
CA LEU A 110 18.35 -5.46 -4.28
C LEU A 110 17.51 -4.90 -3.12
N ASN A 111 17.68 -3.61 -2.81
CA ASN A 111 16.93 -2.96 -1.73
C ASN A 111 15.41 -2.96 -2.01
N LYS A 112 14.98 -2.94 -3.28
CA LYS A 112 13.56 -3.10 -3.65
C LYS A 112 13.04 -4.51 -3.39
N LEU A 113 13.89 -5.53 -3.49
CA LEU A 113 13.50 -6.94 -3.41
C LEU A 113 13.52 -7.50 -1.99
N SER A 114 14.55 -7.24 -1.20
CA SER A 114 14.73 -7.94 0.08
C SER A 114 13.93 -7.33 1.23
N GLY A 115 13.35 -6.15 1.03
CA GLY A 115 12.90 -5.27 2.09
C GLY A 115 14.04 -4.92 3.06
N ILE A 116 13.72 -4.16 4.10
CA ILE A 116 14.72 -3.82 5.12
C ILE A 116 14.72 -4.94 6.18
N PRO A 117 15.87 -5.58 6.47
CA PRO A 117 15.95 -6.69 7.43
C PRO A 117 15.77 -6.24 8.88
N LEU A 118 15.32 -7.15 9.76
CA LEU A 118 15.42 -6.94 11.20
C LEU A 118 16.85 -7.28 11.64
N ASN A 119 17.66 -6.24 11.89
CA ASN A 119 18.99 -6.42 12.47
C ASN A 119 19.33 -5.26 13.41
N TYR A 120 20.21 -5.53 14.37
CA TYR A 120 20.55 -4.57 15.41
C TYR A 120 21.13 -3.24 14.87
N PRO A 121 22.06 -3.23 13.89
CA PRO A 121 22.53 -1.99 13.29
C PRO A 121 21.43 -1.09 12.72
N VAL A 122 20.39 -1.67 12.09
CA VAL A 122 19.25 -0.92 11.55
C VAL A 122 18.37 -0.40 12.68
N VAL A 123 17.95 -1.26 13.62
CA VAL A 123 17.07 -0.87 14.75
C VAL A 123 17.71 0.23 15.60
N LYS A 124 18.96 0.03 16.03
CA LYS A 124 19.72 1.07 16.74
C LYS A 124 19.85 2.34 15.91
N GLY A 125 20.02 2.20 14.60
CA GLY A 125 20.07 3.33 13.68
C GLY A 125 18.79 4.15 13.74
N THR A 126 17.63 3.51 13.62
CA THR A 126 16.31 4.13 13.75
C THR A 126 16.16 4.85 15.09
N ILE A 127 16.44 4.17 16.22
CA ILE A 127 16.37 4.76 17.56
C ILE A 127 17.24 6.04 17.63
N VAL A 128 18.46 6.02 17.09
CA VAL A 128 19.35 7.19 17.09
C VAL A 128 18.82 8.35 16.23
N HIS A 129 18.11 8.08 15.13
CA HIS A 129 17.48 9.14 14.31
C HIS A 129 16.26 9.73 15.04
N GLU A 130 15.45 8.91 15.68
CA GLU A 130 14.30 9.40 16.45
C GLU A 130 14.75 10.23 17.64
N VAL A 131 15.78 9.77 18.38
CA VAL A 131 16.40 10.56 19.47
C VAL A 131 16.95 11.89 18.93
N PHE A 132 17.54 11.91 17.74
CA PHE A 132 17.99 13.15 17.11
C PHE A 132 16.83 14.12 16.86
N GLY A 133 15.69 13.63 16.34
CA GLY A 133 14.47 14.43 16.17
C GLY A 133 13.93 14.98 17.48
N ASP A 134 13.87 14.16 18.53
CA ASP A 134 13.39 14.56 19.85
C ASP A 134 14.27 15.66 20.48
N LEU A 135 15.59 15.55 20.35
CA LEU A 135 16.53 16.56 20.81
C LEU A 135 16.35 17.90 20.08
N LEU A 136 16.04 17.87 18.77
CA LEU A 136 15.74 19.08 18.00
C LEU A 136 14.45 19.75 18.46
N ARG A 137 13.48 18.97 18.95
CA ARG A 137 12.22 19.44 19.52
C ARG A 137 12.35 19.83 21.01
N GLY A 138 13.52 19.65 21.60
CA GLY A 138 13.84 20.10 22.97
C GLY A 138 13.62 19.06 24.07
N MET A 139 13.40 17.79 23.71
CA MET A 139 13.36 16.69 24.68
C MET A 139 14.74 16.45 25.31
N ASP A 140 14.77 15.99 26.56
CA ASP A 140 16.02 15.61 27.23
C ASP A 140 16.61 14.33 26.60
N LEU A 141 17.94 14.23 26.56
CA LEU A 141 18.64 13.09 25.96
C LEU A 141 18.32 11.77 26.66
N ASP A 142 18.36 11.75 28.00
CA ASP A 142 18.14 10.51 28.75
C ASP A 142 16.66 10.10 28.67
N GLU A 143 15.75 11.07 28.70
CA GLU A 143 14.32 10.85 28.51
C GLU A 143 14.02 10.26 27.12
N SER A 144 14.54 10.87 26.05
CA SER A 144 14.35 10.43 24.68
C SER A 144 14.96 9.04 24.44
N VAL A 145 16.16 8.77 24.94
CA VAL A 145 16.79 7.44 24.80
C VAL A 145 15.93 6.36 25.49
N ALA A 146 15.46 6.61 26.70
CA ALA A 146 14.61 5.65 27.41
C ALA A 146 13.29 5.42 26.65
N GLU A 147 12.68 6.49 26.14
CA GLU A 147 11.42 6.44 25.39
C GLU A 147 11.53 5.62 24.10
N ARG A 148 12.52 5.95 23.27
CA ARG A 148 12.72 5.32 21.96
C ARG A 148 13.23 3.88 22.07
N VAL A 149 14.05 3.56 23.08
CA VAL A 149 14.44 2.17 23.36
C VAL A 149 13.24 1.35 23.85
N ALA A 150 12.38 1.92 24.70
CA ALA A 150 11.17 1.24 25.15
C ALA A 150 10.22 0.97 23.98
N GLU A 151 10.02 1.93 23.06
CA GLU A 151 9.23 1.76 21.83
C GLU A 151 9.74 0.62 20.94
N ALA A 152 11.06 0.52 20.78
CA ALA A 152 11.71 -0.55 20.03
C ALA A 152 11.78 -1.90 20.76
N GLY A 153 11.14 -2.03 21.94
CA GLY A 153 11.24 -3.21 22.82
C GLY A 153 11.07 -4.54 22.08
N LEU A 154 9.98 -4.70 21.32
CA LEU A 154 9.73 -5.93 20.55
C LEU A 154 10.85 -6.26 19.56
N GLU A 155 11.30 -5.29 18.76
CA GLU A 155 12.36 -5.49 17.78
C GLU A 155 13.68 -5.90 18.46
N LEU A 156 14.02 -5.23 19.58
CA LEU A 156 15.20 -5.55 20.37
C LEU A 156 15.11 -6.96 20.98
N GLY A 157 13.94 -7.36 21.46
CA GLY A 157 13.72 -8.67 22.07
C GLY A 157 13.79 -9.81 21.05
N LEU A 158 13.28 -9.57 19.85
CA LEU A 158 13.41 -10.53 18.75
C LEU A 158 14.89 -10.74 18.39
N LEU A 159 15.69 -9.68 18.48
CA LEU A 159 17.14 -9.69 18.26
C LEU A 159 17.95 -10.17 19.48
N GLY A 160 17.31 -10.37 20.64
CA GLY A 160 17.95 -10.83 21.88
C GLY A 160 18.79 -9.78 22.61
N TYR A 161 18.41 -8.50 22.52
CA TYR A 161 19.08 -7.39 23.22
C TYR A 161 18.28 -6.91 24.44
N GLU A 162 19.01 -6.53 25.48
CA GLU A 162 18.47 -6.00 26.72
C GLU A 162 18.38 -4.47 26.70
N THR A 163 17.35 -3.89 27.32
CA THR A 163 17.13 -2.43 27.39
C THR A 163 18.38 -1.67 27.82
N ALA A 164 19.00 -2.05 28.94
CA ALA A 164 20.14 -1.32 29.51
C ALA A 164 21.37 -1.29 28.59
N GLU A 165 21.64 -2.38 27.87
CA GLU A 165 22.75 -2.44 26.91
C GLU A 165 22.51 -1.48 25.75
N VAL A 166 21.28 -1.46 25.23
CA VAL A 166 20.92 -0.64 24.08
C VAL A 166 20.88 0.84 24.46
N GLU A 167 20.30 1.20 25.59
CA GLU A 167 20.31 2.58 26.11
C GLU A 167 21.75 3.11 26.23
N ASP A 168 22.67 2.33 26.80
CA ASP A 168 24.07 2.72 26.94
C ASP A 168 24.78 2.92 25.60
N GLU A 169 24.46 2.11 24.57
CA GLU A 169 25.02 2.30 23.24
C GLU A 169 24.39 3.50 22.50
N VAL A 170 23.07 3.66 22.56
CA VAL A 170 22.35 4.78 21.94
C VAL A 170 22.80 6.09 22.57
N ARG A 171 22.86 6.18 23.91
CA ARG A 171 23.32 7.37 24.65
C ARG A 171 24.71 7.81 24.22
N ARG A 172 25.65 6.88 24.03
CA ARG A 172 27.02 7.19 23.55
C ARG A 172 27.04 7.77 22.13
N ASN A 173 26.15 7.30 21.26
CA ASN A 173 26.05 7.81 19.88
C ASN A 173 25.31 9.17 19.85
N ALA A 174 24.26 9.32 20.64
CA ALA A 174 23.42 10.53 20.68
C ALA A 174 24.05 11.69 21.45
N ALA A 175 24.95 11.46 22.42
CA ALA A 175 25.70 12.54 23.10
C ALA A 175 26.51 13.42 22.12
N ALA A 176 26.89 12.87 20.96
CA ALA A 176 27.51 13.63 19.87
C ALA A 176 26.61 14.73 19.31
N VAL A 177 25.33 14.39 19.18
CA VAL A 177 24.28 15.25 18.65
C VAL A 177 24.06 16.38 19.63
N GLU A 178 23.81 16.06 20.90
CA GLU A 178 23.59 17.06 21.95
C GLU A 178 24.76 18.05 22.04
N GLY A 179 25.99 17.53 22.08
CA GLY A 179 27.20 18.35 22.11
C GLY A 179 27.40 19.23 20.87
N TRP A 180 26.87 18.81 19.70
CA TRP A 180 26.89 19.60 18.48
C TRP A 180 25.77 20.67 18.46
N LEU A 181 24.56 20.31 18.87
CA LEU A 181 23.43 21.25 19.02
C LEU A 181 23.78 22.37 20.02
N ALA A 182 24.41 22.03 21.14
CA ALA A 182 24.86 22.99 22.15
C ALA A 182 25.95 23.96 21.66
N GLN A 183 26.71 23.60 20.61
CA GLN A 183 27.68 24.52 19.98
C GLN A 183 26.99 25.54 19.06
N GLY A 184 25.77 25.25 18.60
CA GLY A 184 25.00 26.08 17.66
C GLY A 184 24.04 27.08 18.31
N THR A 185 23.60 26.86 19.55
CA THR A 185 22.58 27.65 20.25
C THR A 185 23.02 29.04 20.74
N LEU A 186 24.20 29.53 20.34
CA LEU A 186 24.73 30.83 20.77
C LEU A 186 24.11 32.06 20.07
N ALA A 187 23.13 31.88 19.17
CA ALA A 187 22.36 32.95 18.56
C ALA A 187 20.85 32.67 18.71
N ASP A 188 20.11 33.62 19.28
CA ASP A 188 18.69 33.51 19.69
C ASP A 188 17.67 33.32 18.53
N GLU A 189 18.10 32.96 17.31
CA GLU A 189 17.25 32.86 16.10
C GLU A 189 17.55 31.62 15.21
N ASP A 190 18.08 30.51 15.77
CA ASP A 190 18.29 29.27 14.98
C ASP A 190 16.97 28.49 14.80
N THR A 191 16.30 28.66 13.66
CA THR A 191 15.13 27.86 13.28
C THR A 191 15.56 26.48 12.76
N TRP A 192 15.24 25.44 13.52
CA TRP A 192 15.35 24.04 13.10
C TRP A 192 14.01 23.54 12.57
N ARG A 193 14.08 22.59 11.64
CA ARG A 193 12.95 21.74 11.27
C ARG A 193 13.44 20.32 11.20
N SER A 194 12.78 19.41 11.90
CA SER A 194 13.08 17.98 11.82
C SER A 194 12.29 17.37 10.65
N GLU A 195 12.83 16.31 10.05
CA GLU A 195 12.03 15.36 9.27
C GLU A 195 11.22 15.98 8.10
N PHE A 196 11.83 16.93 7.39
CA PHE A 196 11.17 17.78 6.41
C PHE A 196 10.93 17.08 5.07
N SER A 197 9.67 16.96 4.67
CA SER A 197 9.27 16.28 3.43
C SER A 197 9.44 17.19 2.19
N LEU A 198 10.14 16.68 1.18
CA LEU A 198 10.43 17.38 -0.07
C LEU A 198 9.95 16.57 -1.28
N ILE A 199 9.30 17.26 -2.21
CA ILE A 199 8.85 16.73 -3.50
C ILE A 199 9.26 17.74 -4.58
N SER A 200 9.86 17.24 -5.65
CA SER A 200 10.29 18.01 -6.82
C SER A 200 9.59 17.52 -8.08
N PRO A 201 8.63 18.29 -8.62
CA PRO A 201 8.04 18.02 -9.93
C PRO A 201 9.03 18.19 -11.10
N THR A 202 10.00 19.10 -10.97
CA THR A 202 10.97 19.38 -12.04
C THR A 202 11.97 18.24 -12.19
N PHE A 203 12.55 17.80 -11.08
CA PHE A 203 13.57 16.75 -11.08
C PHE A 203 12.98 15.37 -10.81
N GLY A 204 11.65 15.24 -10.63
CA GLY A 204 10.97 14.04 -10.19
C GLY A 204 11.69 13.34 -9.04
N LEU A 205 11.92 14.09 -7.96
CA LEU A 205 12.56 13.61 -6.73
C LEU A 205 11.57 13.68 -5.59
N LYS A 206 11.72 12.78 -4.63
CA LYS A 206 11.06 12.86 -3.32
C LYS A 206 11.99 12.38 -2.21
N GLY A 207 11.78 12.87 -1.00
CA GLY A 207 12.45 12.34 0.17
C GLY A 207 12.15 13.16 1.43
N ARG A 208 12.63 12.67 2.57
CA ARG A 208 12.49 13.32 3.87
C ARG A 208 13.90 13.64 4.40
N ALA A 209 14.20 14.93 4.56
CA ALA A 209 15.49 15.36 5.10
C ALA A 209 15.46 15.24 6.63
N ASP A 210 16.49 14.65 7.24
CA ASP A 210 16.51 14.43 8.69
C ASP A 210 16.37 15.75 9.47
N ALA A 211 17.05 16.81 9.00
CA ALA A 211 16.81 18.16 9.49
C ALA A 211 17.19 19.24 8.47
N LEU A 212 16.59 20.41 8.64
CA LEU A 212 17.00 21.66 8.00
C LEU A 212 17.52 22.65 9.04
N ARG A 213 18.71 23.20 8.78
CA ARG A 213 19.31 24.28 9.57
C ARG A 213 19.49 25.51 8.71
N ARG A 214 18.76 26.60 9.01
CA ARG A 214 18.82 27.86 8.23
C ARG A 214 18.65 27.62 6.71
N GLY A 215 17.72 26.73 6.34
CA GLY A 215 17.46 26.36 4.95
C GLY A 215 18.50 25.40 4.32
N THR A 216 19.46 24.90 5.11
CA THR A 216 20.51 23.99 4.65
C THR A 216 20.24 22.56 5.14
N PRO A 217 20.40 21.53 4.29
CA PRO A 217 20.15 20.15 4.70
C PRO A 217 21.22 19.61 5.66
N VAL A 218 20.74 18.92 6.70
CA VAL A 218 21.54 18.19 7.69
C VAL A 218 21.10 16.74 7.68
N GLU A 219 22.06 15.84 7.48
CA GLU A 219 21.82 14.41 7.32
C GLU A 219 22.59 13.59 8.35
N LEU A 220 21.89 12.73 9.07
CA LEU A 220 22.42 11.86 10.11
C LEU A 220 22.93 10.55 9.50
N LYS A 221 24.09 10.07 9.99
CA LYS A 221 24.67 8.80 9.58
C LYS A 221 25.20 8.06 10.81
N THR A 222 24.66 6.88 11.06
CA THR A 222 24.99 6.03 12.22
C THR A 222 26.31 5.28 12.10
N GLY A 223 26.94 5.31 10.91
CA GLY A 223 28.27 4.73 10.66
C GLY A 223 29.41 5.65 11.07
N LYS A 224 30.64 5.11 11.18
CA LYS A 224 31.85 5.91 11.39
C LYS A 224 32.41 6.47 10.08
N ASN A 225 32.99 7.66 10.14
CA ASN A 225 33.85 8.20 9.11
C ASN A 225 34.98 9.04 9.72
N THR A 226 36.18 8.44 9.81
CA THR A 226 37.37 9.10 10.37
C THR A 226 38.14 9.92 9.32
N LYS A 227 37.69 9.97 8.06
CA LYS A 227 38.26 10.84 7.03
C LYS A 227 37.75 12.27 7.22
N ARG A 228 38.57 13.27 6.88
CA ARG A 228 38.16 14.69 6.93
C ARG A 228 36.98 14.97 5.99
N GLU A 229 36.97 14.37 4.81
CA GLU A 229 35.85 14.50 3.89
C GLU A 229 34.73 13.50 4.18
N PRO A 230 33.45 13.90 4.04
CA PRO A 230 32.33 12.98 4.04
C PRO A 230 32.41 11.93 2.93
N ARG A 231 31.74 10.80 3.11
CA ARG A 231 31.64 9.77 2.06
C ARG A 231 30.83 10.32 0.89
N PHE A 232 31.28 10.06 -0.34
CA PHE A 232 30.70 10.68 -1.53
C PHE A 232 29.20 10.39 -1.72
N HIS A 233 28.77 9.14 -1.56
CA HIS A 233 27.35 8.76 -1.64
C HIS A 233 26.51 9.42 -0.53
N ASP A 234 27.07 9.69 0.65
CA ASP A 234 26.35 10.43 1.69
C ASP A 234 26.21 11.92 1.30
N LYS A 235 27.20 12.51 0.62
CA LYS A 235 27.10 13.89 0.08
C LYS A 235 25.98 14.00 -0.96
N VAL A 236 25.79 12.96 -1.78
CA VAL A 236 24.74 12.90 -2.82
C VAL A 236 23.35 13.03 -2.21
N GLN A 237 23.06 12.34 -1.11
CA GLN A 237 21.78 12.44 -0.41
C GLN A 237 21.45 13.88 0.00
N ALA A 238 22.38 14.55 0.70
CA ALA A 238 22.18 15.96 1.08
C ALA A 238 22.14 16.91 -0.13
N ALA A 239 22.87 16.61 -1.21
CA ALA A 239 22.80 17.39 -2.45
C ALA A 239 21.46 17.24 -3.18
N CYS A 240 20.80 16.07 -3.13
CA CYS A 240 19.44 15.93 -3.64
C CYS A 240 18.46 16.82 -2.87
N TYR A 241 18.55 16.86 -1.53
CA TYR A 241 17.71 17.77 -0.74
C TYR A 241 18.01 19.23 -1.07
N ALA A 242 19.28 19.58 -1.24
CA ALA A 242 19.66 20.93 -1.64
C ALA A 242 19.07 21.33 -3.01
N LEU A 243 19.07 20.40 -3.98
CA LEU A 243 18.44 20.60 -5.29
C LEU A 243 16.94 20.89 -5.20
N MET A 244 16.21 20.14 -4.35
CA MET A 244 14.77 20.35 -4.16
C MET A 244 14.45 21.63 -3.38
N LEU A 245 15.36 22.07 -2.50
CA LEU A 245 15.25 23.35 -1.80
C LEU A 245 15.51 24.53 -2.75
N ASP A 246 16.48 24.40 -3.66
CA ASP A 246 16.77 25.41 -4.69
C ASP A 246 15.58 25.63 -5.63
N GLU A 247 14.87 24.57 -6.03
CA GLU A 247 13.60 24.67 -6.77
C GLU A 247 12.53 25.49 -6.02
N ARG A 248 12.56 25.47 -4.69
CA ARG A 248 11.67 26.25 -3.82
C ARG A 248 12.21 27.66 -3.51
N GLY A 249 13.30 28.08 -4.14
CA GLY A 249 13.93 29.39 -3.96
C GLY A 249 14.82 29.51 -2.72
N VAL A 250 15.22 28.38 -2.12
CA VAL A 250 16.18 28.33 -1.01
C VAL A 250 17.49 27.80 -1.57
N ASP A 251 18.49 28.66 -1.76
CA ASP A 251 19.79 28.30 -2.34
C ASP A 251 20.77 27.82 -1.25
N PRO A 252 20.97 26.50 -1.07
CA PRO A 252 21.78 25.96 0.02
C PRO A 252 23.19 25.68 -0.50
N ASP A 253 24.12 26.59 -0.24
CA ASP A 253 25.53 26.47 -0.66
C ASP A 253 26.32 25.38 0.09
N ILE A 254 25.76 24.84 1.18
CA ILE A 254 26.43 23.93 2.11
C ILE A 254 25.55 22.70 2.33
N GLY A 255 26.14 21.55 2.63
CA GLY A 255 25.46 20.39 3.20
C GLY A 255 26.19 19.92 4.45
N THR A 256 25.46 19.44 5.45
CA THR A 256 26.06 18.92 6.69
C THR A 256 25.76 17.43 6.85
N LEU A 257 26.80 16.64 7.13
CA LEU A 257 26.67 15.23 7.48
C LEU A 257 27.13 14.97 8.90
N LEU A 258 26.27 14.37 9.72
CA LEU A 258 26.54 14.08 11.13
C LEU A 258 26.80 12.58 11.34
N TYR A 259 28.06 12.21 11.55
CA TYR A 259 28.52 10.85 11.79
C TYR A 259 28.54 10.52 13.29
N THR A 260 27.43 10.01 13.83
CA THR A 260 27.25 9.82 15.28
C THR A 260 28.20 8.82 15.91
N LYS A 261 28.69 7.82 15.14
CA LYS A 261 29.64 6.82 15.66
C LYS A 261 31.05 7.37 15.93
N ASN A 262 31.42 8.53 15.36
CA ASN A 262 32.79 9.07 15.50
C ASN A 262 33.16 9.44 16.94
N THR A 263 32.19 9.88 17.74
CA THR A 263 32.38 10.25 19.15
C THR A 263 32.46 9.04 20.07
N ALA A 264 31.89 7.91 19.65
CA ALA A 264 31.96 6.64 20.37
C ALA A 264 33.29 5.89 20.14
N LEU A 265 34.17 6.38 19.26
CA LEU A 265 35.49 5.78 19.01
C LEU A 265 36.52 6.20 20.08
N ASP A 266 37.35 5.25 20.52
CA ASP A 266 38.47 5.57 21.39
C ASP A 266 39.55 6.33 20.59
N ARG A 267 39.87 7.54 21.06
CA ARG A 267 40.90 8.41 20.48
C ARG A 267 42.31 7.81 20.55
N ASN A 268 42.53 6.80 21.37
CA ASN A 268 43.80 6.09 21.48
C ASN A 268 43.92 4.92 20.48
N GLU A 269 42.79 4.43 19.96
CA GLU A 269 42.74 3.26 19.06
C GLU A 269 42.49 3.65 17.60
N GLU A 270 41.82 4.78 17.36
CA GLU A 270 41.44 5.26 16.03
C GLU A 270 42.15 6.57 15.68
N SER A 271 42.74 6.63 14.49
CA SER A 271 43.44 7.82 13.96
C SER A 271 42.59 8.51 12.88
N GLY A 272 42.64 9.85 12.83
CA GLY A 272 41.94 10.64 11.81
C GLY A 272 41.14 11.82 12.37
N ASP A 273 40.18 12.30 11.58
CA ASP A 273 39.25 13.35 11.96
C ASP A 273 37.98 12.75 12.58
N LEU A 274 37.90 12.85 13.91
CA LEU A 274 36.81 12.34 14.75
C LEU A 274 35.70 13.38 14.96
N ALA A 275 35.71 14.50 14.23
CA ALA A 275 34.59 15.43 14.27
C ALA A 275 33.29 14.72 13.85
N PRO A 276 32.18 14.90 14.59
CA PRO A 276 30.91 14.27 14.23
C PRO A 276 30.29 14.96 13.01
N ALA A 277 30.30 16.28 12.95
CA ALA A 277 29.78 17.05 11.83
C ALA A 277 30.85 17.27 10.76
N LYS A 278 30.49 17.02 9.49
CA LYS A 278 31.33 17.28 8.33
C LYS A 278 30.53 18.08 7.31
N GLU A 279 30.96 19.32 7.08
CA GLU A 279 30.38 20.22 6.10
C GLU A 279 31.06 20.06 4.74
N PHE A 280 30.30 20.26 3.66
CA PHE A 280 30.81 20.29 2.30
C PHE A 280 30.02 21.30 1.46
N THR A 281 30.64 21.83 0.40
CA THR A 281 30.00 22.78 -0.51
C THR A 281 29.10 22.05 -1.50
N VAL A 282 27.89 22.56 -1.68
CA VAL A 282 26.97 22.15 -2.74
C VAL A 282 27.09 23.17 -3.86
N GLY A 283 27.71 22.79 -4.97
CA GLY A 283 27.85 23.65 -6.14
C GLY A 283 27.11 23.08 -7.33
N ARG A 284 26.78 23.95 -8.30
CA ARG A 284 26.07 23.58 -9.55
C ARG A 284 26.62 22.33 -10.21
N GLY A 285 27.95 22.23 -10.36
CA GLY A 285 28.57 21.07 -11.00
C GLY A 285 28.36 19.73 -10.26
N PHE A 286 28.10 19.77 -8.95
CA PHE A 286 27.73 18.59 -8.16
C PHE A 286 26.22 18.30 -8.26
N LEU A 287 25.38 19.33 -8.32
CA LEU A 287 23.94 19.19 -8.60
C LEU A 287 23.70 18.59 -10.00
N GLU A 288 24.44 19.02 -11.03
CA GLU A 288 24.46 18.40 -12.36
C GLU A 288 24.79 16.91 -12.31
N PHE A 289 25.75 16.52 -11.48
CA PHE A 289 26.08 15.10 -11.27
C PHE A 289 24.87 14.36 -10.68
N VAL A 290 24.24 14.91 -9.63
CA VAL A 290 23.04 14.31 -9.02
C VAL A 290 21.91 14.12 -10.03
N VAL A 291 21.60 15.13 -10.84
CA VAL A 291 20.54 15.06 -11.88
C VAL A 291 20.86 14.00 -12.93
N ARG A 292 22.13 13.87 -13.32
CA ARG A 292 22.55 12.83 -14.28
C ARG A 292 22.42 11.42 -13.72
N GLU A 293 22.83 11.20 -12.47
CA GLU A 293 22.68 9.89 -11.82
C GLU A 293 21.20 9.53 -11.61
N ARG A 294 20.37 10.52 -11.28
CA ARG A 294 18.91 10.37 -11.27
C ARG A 294 18.39 9.93 -12.64
N ASN A 295 18.83 10.57 -13.72
CA ASN A 295 18.41 10.22 -15.07
C ASN A 295 18.83 8.79 -15.45
N ALA A 296 20.04 8.38 -15.08
CA ALA A 296 20.52 7.01 -15.31
C ALA A 296 19.63 5.97 -14.60
N LEU A 297 19.24 6.24 -13.34
CA LEU A 297 18.32 5.40 -12.58
C LEU A 297 16.94 5.33 -13.24
N ALA A 298 16.33 6.48 -13.55
CA ALA A 298 15.01 6.54 -14.16
C ALA A 298 14.98 5.86 -15.54
N ALA A 299 16.05 6.00 -16.32
CA ALA A 299 16.20 5.30 -17.59
C ALA A 299 16.33 3.78 -17.41
N ALA A 300 17.02 3.30 -16.36
CA ALA A 300 17.09 1.88 -16.05
C ALA A 300 15.73 1.29 -15.68
N GLU A 301 14.92 2.01 -14.89
CA GLU A 301 13.55 1.59 -14.56
C GLU A 301 12.62 1.62 -15.77
N TRP A 302 12.80 2.56 -16.69
CA TRP A 302 12.08 2.56 -17.95
C TRP A 302 12.47 1.37 -18.83
N ARG A 303 13.77 1.06 -18.94
CA ARG A 303 14.26 -0.11 -19.70
C ARG A 303 13.75 -1.43 -19.13
N ALA A 304 13.69 -1.56 -17.81
CA ALA A 304 13.15 -2.75 -17.15
C ALA A 304 11.72 -3.10 -17.61
N LEU A 305 10.94 -2.12 -18.06
CA LEU A 305 9.56 -2.29 -18.53
C LEU A 305 9.39 -2.27 -20.05
N ASN A 306 10.26 -1.54 -20.77
CA ASN A 306 10.04 -1.21 -22.18
C ASN A 306 11.11 -1.79 -23.12
N GLU A 307 12.27 -2.19 -22.62
CA GLU A 307 13.33 -2.74 -23.45
C GLU A 307 12.93 -4.13 -23.96
N ALA A 308 13.07 -4.33 -25.28
CA ALA A 308 12.74 -5.61 -25.88
C ALA A 308 13.79 -6.67 -25.48
N GLY A 309 13.35 -7.68 -24.72
CA GLY A 309 14.19 -8.78 -24.29
C GLY A 309 13.35 -9.97 -23.83
N GLU A 310 14.01 -11.11 -23.61
CA GLU A 310 13.36 -12.29 -23.01
C GLU A 310 13.04 -12.07 -21.52
N ARG A 311 13.78 -11.16 -20.87
CA ARG A 311 13.71 -10.86 -19.43
C ARG A 311 13.85 -9.35 -19.18
N PRO A 312 13.30 -8.82 -18.08
CA PRO A 312 13.44 -7.41 -17.73
C PRO A 312 14.90 -7.04 -17.51
N ALA A 313 15.32 -5.89 -18.04
CA ALA A 313 16.66 -5.36 -17.82
C ALA A 313 16.85 -4.99 -16.34
N VAL A 314 17.91 -5.50 -15.71
CA VAL A 314 18.24 -5.22 -14.30
C VAL A 314 19.68 -4.76 -14.15
N PRO A 315 20.00 -3.88 -13.19
CA PRO A 315 21.37 -3.42 -12.99
C PRO A 315 22.33 -4.54 -12.56
N THR A 316 23.54 -4.51 -13.09
CA THR A 316 24.59 -5.52 -12.89
C THR A 316 25.65 -5.10 -11.87
N GLY A 317 25.78 -3.80 -11.62
CA GLY A 317 26.84 -3.17 -10.84
C GLY A 317 28.05 -2.73 -11.68
N TYR A 318 28.11 -3.07 -12.97
CA TYR A 318 29.14 -2.57 -13.91
C TYR A 318 28.86 -1.14 -14.38
N GLU A 319 27.64 -0.66 -14.21
CA GLU A 319 27.21 0.68 -14.62
C GLU A 319 27.87 1.79 -13.76
N ALA A 320 28.47 1.42 -12.63
CA ALA A 320 29.22 2.32 -11.75
C ALA A 320 30.57 1.73 -11.31
N ASP A 321 31.42 2.57 -10.73
CA ASP A 321 32.69 2.20 -10.10
C ASP A 321 32.51 1.46 -8.75
N ALA A 322 31.51 0.57 -8.66
CA ALA A 322 31.19 -0.19 -7.47
C ALA A 322 32.37 -1.09 -7.03
N THR A 323 32.71 -1.05 -5.74
CA THR A 323 33.78 -1.88 -5.16
C THR A 323 33.17 -3.05 -4.38
N CYS A 324 33.04 -4.22 -5.04
CA CYS A 324 32.33 -5.37 -4.47
C CYS A 324 33.00 -5.95 -3.21
N SER A 325 34.34 -5.90 -3.10
CA SER A 325 35.10 -6.54 -2.02
C SER A 325 34.84 -6.00 -0.61
N TYR A 326 34.17 -4.84 -0.51
CA TYR A 326 33.80 -4.21 0.76
C TYR A 326 32.29 -3.92 0.82
N CYS A 327 31.51 -4.49 -0.10
CA CYS A 327 30.08 -4.30 -0.15
C CYS A 327 29.40 -5.20 0.89
N PHE A 328 28.60 -4.62 1.78
CA PHE A 328 27.85 -5.37 2.79
C PHE A 328 26.76 -6.26 2.19
N GLU A 329 26.27 -5.91 0.99
CA GLU A 329 25.26 -6.68 0.24
C GLU A 329 25.89 -7.69 -0.74
N GLN A 330 27.21 -7.95 -0.66
CA GLN A 330 27.88 -8.81 -1.64
C GLN A 330 27.25 -10.21 -1.70
N ASP A 331 27.02 -10.84 -0.55
CA ASP A 331 26.48 -12.20 -0.49
C ASP A 331 25.05 -12.26 -1.03
N ALA A 332 24.18 -11.34 -0.59
CA ALA A 332 22.82 -11.23 -1.10
C ALA A 332 22.80 -10.98 -2.62
N CYS A 333 23.68 -10.09 -3.11
CA CYS A 333 23.84 -9.80 -4.52
C CYS A 333 24.20 -11.05 -5.33
N MET A 334 25.19 -11.82 -4.88
CA MET A 334 25.65 -13.03 -5.57
C MET A 334 24.58 -14.13 -5.55
N VAL A 335 23.85 -14.30 -4.44
CA VAL A 335 22.79 -15.30 -4.31
C VAL A 335 21.59 -14.96 -5.20
N VAL A 336 21.08 -13.73 -5.13
CA VAL A 336 19.96 -13.29 -5.99
C VAL A 336 20.36 -13.39 -7.47
N SER A 337 21.57 -12.93 -7.81
CA SER A 337 22.14 -13.03 -9.15
C SER A 337 22.22 -14.47 -9.66
N GLY A 338 22.76 -15.40 -8.87
CA GLY A 338 22.88 -16.81 -9.27
C GLY A 338 21.54 -17.55 -9.32
N ARG A 339 20.62 -17.24 -8.41
CA ARG A 339 19.30 -17.90 -8.35
C ARG A 339 18.35 -17.43 -9.46
N LEU A 340 18.37 -16.14 -9.80
CA LEU A 340 17.56 -15.57 -10.89
C LEU A 340 18.28 -15.58 -12.26
N ASP A 341 19.49 -16.13 -12.32
CA ASP A 341 20.34 -16.16 -13.53
C ASP A 341 20.56 -14.77 -14.15
N GLN A 342 20.85 -13.79 -13.29
CA GLN A 342 21.10 -12.40 -13.68
C GLN A 342 22.60 -12.11 -13.62
N GLU A 343 23.11 -11.26 -14.50
CA GLU A 343 24.51 -10.83 -14.44
C GLU A 343 24.79 -9.98 -13.18
N SER A 344 25.98 -10.17 -12.58
CA SER A 344 26.45 -9.34 -11.48
C SER A 344 27.97 -9.16 -11.51
N LYS A 345 28.43 -7.93 -11.25
CA LYS A 345 29.83 -7.60 -11.00
C LYS A 345 30.41 -8.29 -9.77
N ALA A 346 29.58 -8.66 -8.80
CA ALA A 346 30.02 -9.40 -7.61
C ALA A 346 30.26 -10.90 -7.91
N GLY A 347 29.77 -11.40 -9.05
CA GLY A 347 29.69 -12.82 -9.38
C GLY A 347 28.35 -13.44 -8.99
N GLN A 348 28.24 -14.75 -9.19
CA GLN A 348 27.02 -15.53 -8.97
C GLN A 348 27.30 -16.67 -8.00
N ILE A 349 26.37 -16.92 -7.07
CA ILE A 349 26.37 -18.08 -6.15
C ILE A 349 25.01 -18.76 -6.22
N GLY A 350 25.02 -20.09 -6.19
CA GLY A 350 23.82 -20.92 -6.17
C GLY A 350 23.42 -21.45 -7.54
N THR A 351 22.47 -22.39 -7.53
CA THR A 351 21.89 -22.94 -8.76
C THR A 351 20.68 -22.09 -9.14
N PRO A 352 20.53 -21.69 -10.41
CA PRO A 352 19.33 -21.03 -10.89
C PRO A 352 18.07 -21.81 -10.52
N VAL A 353 17.03 -21.12 -10.04
CA VAL A 353 15.71 -21.74 -9.86
C VAL A 353 15.14 -22.14 -11.22
N PRO A 354 14.19 -23.10 -11.32
CA PRO A 354 13.61 -23.50 -12.60
C PRO A 354 13.14 -22.31 -13.45
N GLU A 355 13.22 -22.44 -14.77
CA GLU A 355 12.88 -21.37 -15.73
C GLU A 355 11.47 -20.80 -15.49
N GLU A 356 10.49 -21.68 -15.30
CA GLU A 356 9.11 -21.31 -14.96
C GLU A 356 9.00 -20.41 -13.71
N GLU A 357 9.81 -20.64 -12.68
CA GLU A 357 9.79 -19.81 -11.46
C GLU A 357 10.42 -18.45 -11.70
N ARG A 358 11.44 -18.38 -12.56
CA ARG A 358 12.05 -17.12 -12.95
C ARG A 358 11.14 -16.32 -13.87
N ASP A 359 10.44 -16.97 -14.79
CA ASP A 359 9.46 -16.30 -15.67
C ASP A 359 8.27 -15.77 -14.86
N TYR A 360 7.84 -16.54 -13.85
CA TYR A 360 6.87 -16.09 -12.87
C TYR A 360 7.35 -14.85 -12.09
N PHE A 361 8.60 -14.85 -11.62
CA PHE A 361 9.20 -13.71 -10.94
C PHE A 361 9.24 -12.48 -11.86
N ASP A 362 9.73 -12.63 -13.08
CA ASP A 362 9.89 -11.53 -14.03
C ASP A 362 8.54 -10.92 -14.42
N ARG A 363 7.54 -11.78 -14.68
CA ARG A 363 6.17 -11.35 -15.00
C ARG A 363 5.54 -10.52 -13.88
N PHE A 364 5.61 -10.99 -12.65
CA PHE A 364 5.04 -10.25 -11.51
C PHE A 364 5.91 -9.07 -11.07
N TYR A 365 7.23 -9.10 -11.29
CA TYR A 365 8.10 -7.95 -11.10
C TYR A 365 7.67 -6.80 -12.03
N VAL A 366 7.50 -7.07 -13.32
CA VAL A 366 7.01 -6.08 -14.30
C VAL A 366 5.63 -5.55 -13.90
N ALA A 367 4.69 -6.44 -13.58
CA ALA A 367 3.34 -6.04 -13.20
C ALA A 367 3.29 -5.16 -11.93
N LEU A 368 4.17 -5.42 -10.96
CA LEU A 368 4.30 -4.61 -9.73
C LEU A 368 4.93 -3.25 -10.00
N GLU A 369 5.93 -3.17 -10.89
CA GLU A 369 6.54 -1.90 -11.27
C GLU A 369 5.62 -1.04 -12.15
N GLU A 370 4.74 -1.65 -12.95
CA GLU A 370 3.62 -0.93 -13.62
C GLU A 370 2.65 -0.33 -12.59
N GLU A 371 2.26 -1.08 -11.55
CA GLU A 371 1.42 -0.55 -10.46
C GLU A 371 2.14 0.56 -9.66
N ARG A 372 3.47 0.49 -9.53
CA ARG A 372 4.26 1.60 -8.97
C ARG A 372 4.15 2.85 -9.82
N ARG A 373 4.25 2.73 -11.16
CA ARG A 373 4.07 3.86 -12.08
C ARG A 373 2.67 4.47 -11.99
N GLU A 374 1.63 3.67 -11.81
CA GLU A 374 0.28 4.19 -11.53
C GLU A 374 0.21 4.93 -10.19
N THR A 375 0.96 4.49 -9.18
CA THR A 375 1.10 5.25 -7.92
C THR A 375 1.84 6.57 -8.12
N HIS A 376 2.88 6.61 -8.96
CA HIS A 376 3.53 7.87 -9.36
C HIS A 376 2.59 8.78 -10.13
N ALA A 377 1.74 8.24 -11.02
CA ALA A 377 0.72 9.02 -11.71
C ALA A 377 -0.27 9.68 -10.72
N GLU A 378 -0.64 9.01 -9.63
CA GLU A 378 -1.44 9.62 -8.57
C GLU A 378 -0.70 10.73 -7.80
N TYR A 379 0.62 10.63 -7.64
CA TYR A 379 1.44 11.73 -7.09
C TYR A 379 1.41 12.96 -7.98
N ARG A 380 1.58 12.77 -9.30
CA ARG A 380 1.66 13.90 -10.25
C ARG A 380 0.44 14.77 -10.24
N LYS A 381 -0.72 14.15 -10.02
CA LYS A 381 -1.98 14.85 -9.84
C LYS A 381 -1.95 15.88 -8.71
N LEU A 382 -1.03 15.82 -7.75
CA LEU A 382 -0.87 16.86 -6.71
C LEU A 382 -0.51 18.24 -7.28
N TRP A 383 0.22 18.28 -8.41
CA TRP A 383 0.62 19.52 -9.09
C TRP A 383 0.06 19.66 -10.51
N GLU A 384 -0.46 18.59 -11.12
CA GLU A 384 -1.12 18.63 -12.42
C GLU A 384 -2.60 19.00 -12.33
N GLN A 385 -3.26 18.69 -11.20
CA GLN A 385 -4.65 19.05 -10.96
C GLN A 385 -4.74 20.23 -9.99
N THR A 386 -5.73 21.09 -10.24
CA THR A 386 -6.14 22.12 -9.30
C THR A 386 -6.70 21.52 -8.00
N PRO A 387 -6.69 22.26 -6.88
CA PRO A 387 -7.32 21.81 -5.64
C PRO A 387 -8.79 21.40 -5.84
N GLU A 388 -9.53 22.13 -6.67
CA GLU A 388 -10.94 21.88 -6.97
C GLU A 388 -11.15 20.58 -7.76
N GLU A 389 -10.31 20.31 -8.77
CA GLU A 389 -10.35 19.04 -9.52
C GLU A 389 -10.09 17.85 -8.60
N ARG A 390 -9.10 17.96 -7.70
CA ARG A 390 -8.79 16.89 -6.75
C ARG A 390 -9.92 16.67 -5.74
N ALA A 391 -10.56 17.74 -5.27
CA ALA A 391 -11.73 17.62 -4.41
C ALA A 391 -12.89 16.94 -5.15
N ALA A 392 -13.11 17.27 -6.43
CA ALA A 392 -14.12 16.62 -7.28
C ALA A 392 -13.85 15.13 -7.51
N ASP A 393 -12.57 14.72 -7.55
CA ASP A 393 -12.12 13.32 -7.63
C ASP A 393 -12.14 12.59 -6.26
N ASP A 394 -12.68 13.23 -5.21
CA ASP A 394 -12.65 12.80 -3.81
C ASP A 394 -11.23 12.61 -3.24
N ARG A 395 -10.20 13.18 -3.86
CA ARG A 395 -8.78 13.00 -3.48
C ARG A 395 -8.27 14.03 -2.49
N ALA A 396 -9.00 15.12 -2.27
CA ALA A 396 -8.63 16.17 -1.34
C ALA A 396 -9.82 16.70 -0.53
N LEU A 397 -9.55 17.19 0.67
CA LEU A 397 -10.41 18.11 1.41
C LEU A 397 -9.76 19.50 1.33
N ILE A 398 -10.48 20.45 0.74
CA ILE A 398 -9.99 21.82 0.51
C ILE A 398 -10.80 22.83 1.31
N GLY A 399 -10.26 24.03 1.47
CA GLY A 399 -10.95 25.14 2.14
C GLY A 399 -11.14 24.91 3.64
N LEU A 400 -10.25 24.17 4.29
CA LEU A 400 -10.27 23.99 5.73
C LEU A 400 -9.87 25.29 6.42
N GLU A 401 -10.57 25.69 7.47
CA GLU A 401 -10.22 26.86 8.28
C GLU A 401 -9.49 26.41 9.55
N PRO A 402 -8.19 26.69 9.72
CA PRO A 402 -7.46 26.31 10.92
C PRO A 402 -8.10 26.89 12.20
N VAL A 403 -8.26 26.04 13.22
CA VAL A 403 -8.85 26.39 14.52
C VAL A 403 -7.79 26.42 15.61
N ALA A 404 -6.97 25.37 15.71
CA ALA A 404 -5.95 25.22 16.74
C ALA A 404 -4.80 24.34 16.26
N GLN A 405 -3.61 24.60 16.81
CA GLN A 405 -2.43 23.76 16.73
C GLN A 405 -1.92 23.62 18.16
N THR A 406 -1.96 22.40 18.69
CA THR A 406 -1.60 22.11 20.08
C THR A 406 -0.52 21.05 20.10
N GLU A 407 0.58 21.33 20.76
CA GLU A 407 1.59 20.31 21.05
C GLU A 407 1.00 19.28 22.03
N ILE A 408 1.17 18.00 21.71
CA ILE A 408 0.75 16.85 22.50
C ILE A 408 1.97 16.04 22.94
N ASP A 409 1.75 14.96 23.71
CA ASP A 409 2.82 14.08 24.18
C ASP A 409 3.72 13.58 23.01
N ASP A 410 4.97 13.24 23.33
CA ASP A 410 6.01 12.80 22.37
C ASP A 410 6.44 13.86 21.35
N ALA A 411 6.29 15.15 21.68
CA ALA A 411 6.63 16.29 20.81
C ALA A 411 5.91 16.28 19.44
N ARG A 412 4.67 15.75 19.43
CA ARG A 412 3.78 15.76 18.25
C ARG A 412 2.76 16.90 18.33
N TRP A 413 2.02 17.10 17.26
CA TRP A 413 1.05 18.19 17.12
C TRP A 413 -0.34 17.69 16.77
N GLU A 414 -1.35 18.13 17.52
CA GLU A 414 -2.76 18.03 17.15
C GLU A 414 -3.18 19.29 16.38
N LEU A 415 -3.60 19.10 15.13
CA LEU A 415 -4.08 20.13 14.23
C LEU A 415 -5.60 20.03 14.08
N ARG A 416 -6.32 21.12 14.36
CA ARG A 416 -7.77 21.20 14.21
C ARG A 416 -8.15 22.20 13.14
N ALA A 417 -9.10 21.85 12.27
CA ALA A 417 -9.64 22.77 11.29
C ALA A 417 -11.15 22.56 11.07
N LYS A 418 -11.87 23.64 10.74
CA LYS A 418 -13.28 23.54 10.31
C LYS A 418 -13.35 23.06 8.88
N LYS A 419 -14.30 22.16 8.62
CA LYS A 419 -14.56 21.57 7.33
C LYS A 419 -15.81 22.19 6.70
N PRO A 420 -15.79 22.56 5.40
CA PRO A 420 -17.00 22.95 4.69
C PRO A 420 -18.06 21.83 4.69
N GLY A 421 -19.32 22.19 4.92
CA GLY A 421 -20.42 21.22 5.08
C GLY A 421 -20.73 20.38 3.84
N ASP A 422 -20.34 20.84 2.65
CA ASP A 422 -20.49 20.13 1.37
C ASP A 422 -19.21 19.42 0.88
N ALA A 423 -18.09 19.55 1.61
CA ALA A 423 -16.84 18.89 1.24
C ALA A 423 -16.94 17.37 1.44
N VAL A 424 -16.63 16.60 0.39
CA VAL A 424 -16.60 15.13 0.37
C VAL A 424 -15.21 14.69 -0.07
N SER A 425 -14.72 13.58 0.50
CA SER A 425 -13.43 12.99 0.15
C SER A 425 -13.44 11.47 0.40
N LYS A 426 -12.43 10.76 -0.10
CA LYS A 426 -12.14 9.35 0.24
C LYS A 426 -11.51 9.19 1.63
N LEU A 427 -10.90 10.24 2.17
CA LEU A 427 -10.20 10.28 3.46
C LEU A 427 -11.10 9.92 4.65
N ARG A 428 -10.59 9.16 5.62
CA ARG A 428 -11.31 8.71 6.81
C ARG A 428 -10.48 8.89 8.07
N GLU A 429 -11.14 8.80 9.21
CA GLU A 429 -10.46 8.61 10.49
C GLU A 429 -9.56 7.37 10.43
N GLY A 430 -8.34 7.52 10.95
CA GLY A 430 -7.27 6.54 10.88
C GLY A 430 -6.38 6.65 9.64
N ASP A 431 -6.82 7.30 8.56
CA ASP A 431 -6.01 7.43 7.33
C ASP A 431 -4.79 8.32 7.55
N VAL A 432 -3.70 8.00 6.84
CA VAL A 432 -2.56 8.91 6.68
C VAL A 432 -2.81 9.78 5.46
N ALA A 433 -2.68 11.09 5.63
CA ALA A 433 -2.92 12.10 4.62
C ALA A 433 -1.79 13.13 4.59
N LEU A 434 -1.65 13.85 3.47
CA LEU A 434 -0.79 15.01 3.37
C LEU A 434 -1.56 16.23 3.88
N ALA A 435 -1.25 16.68 5.10
CA ALA A 435 -1.75 17.92 5.68
C ALA A 435 -0.89 19.09 5.21
N SER A 436 -1.51 20.13 4.64
CA SER A 436 -0.76 21.27 4.08
C SER A 436 -1.40 22.62 4.39
N ASP A 437 -0.58 23.66 4.24
CA ASP A 437 -0.97 25.08 4.27
C ASP A 437 -1.77 25.54 3.03
N GLY A 438 -2.21 24.60 2.20
CA GLY A 438 -2.99 24.80 0.99
C GLY A 438 -2.30 24.25 -0.26
N ASP A 439 -0.97 24.12 -0.22
CA ASP A 439 -0.17 23.56 -1.30
C ASP A 439 0.70 22.39 -0.77
N PRO A 440 0.35 21.13 -1.09
CA PRO A 440 1.09 19.97 -0.61
C PRO A 440 2.47 19.76 -1.28
N VAL A 441 2.83 20.55 -2.29
CA VAL A 441 4.05 20.37 -3.10
C VAL A 441 5.03 21.52 -2.90
N SER A 442 4.58 22.77 -3.04
CA SER A 442 5.45 23.96 -2.93
C SER A 442 5.36 24.63 -1.56
N GLY A 443 4.26 24.38 -0.82
CA GLY A 443 4.00 24.92 0.50
C GLY A 443 4.64 24.10 1.62
N HIS A 444 4.16 24.34 2.84
CA HIS A 444 4.47 23.50 3.99
C HIS A 444 3.46 22.34 4.07
N ALA A 445 3.97 21.12 4.07
CA ALA A 445 3.16 19.91 4.10
C ALA A 445 3.80 18.86 4.99
N GLU A 446 2.96 18.19 5.77
CA GLU A 446 3.35 17.12 6.68
C GLU A 446 2.46 15.90 6.47
N LEU A 447 3.05 14.71 6.62
CA LEU A 447 2.26 13.50 6.75
C LEU A 447 1.59 13.52 8.11
N GLY A 448 0.27 13.38 8.11
CA GLY A 448 -0.54 13.38 9.32
C GLY A 448 -1.53 12.25 9.34
N ARG A 449 -1.84 11.75 10.53
CA ARG A 449 -2.92 10.78 10.73
C ARG A 449 -4.19 11.52 11.10
N ILE A 450 -5.26 11.28 10.36
CA ILE A 450 -6.58 11.82 10.69
C ILE A 450 -7.09 11.09 11.94
N THR A 451 -7.23 11.79 13.05
CA THR A 451 -7.71 11.20 14.32
C THR A 451 -9.19 11.43 14.55
N ALA A 452 -9.78 12.42 13.88
CA ALA A 452 -11.22 12.57 13.80
C ALA A 452 -11.62 13.25 12.48
N LEU A 453 -12.69 12.78 11.84
CA LEU A 453 -13.27 13.41 10.66
C LEU A 453 -14.79 13.53 10.79
N GLY A 454 -15.23 14.68 11.32
CA GLY A 454 -16.65 15.00 11.50
C GLY A 454 -17.27 15.69 10.29
N SER A 455 -18.55 16.09 10.42
CA SER A 455 -19.25 16.86 9.37
C SER A 455 -18.64 18.26 9.19
N ASP A 456 -18.26 18.90 10.30
CA ASP A 456 -17.89 20.32 10.38
C ASP A 456 -16.46 20.55 10.90
N GLU A 457 -15.78 19.51 11.41
CA GLU A 457 -14.42 19.60 11.97
C GLU A 457 -13.59 18.39 11.54
N VAL A 458 -12.29 18.62 11.35
CA VAL A 458 -11.28 17.59 11.14
C VAL A 458 -10.13 17.79 12.14
N VAL A 459 -9.61 16.67 12.65
CA VAL A 459 -8.46 16.62 13.56
C VAL A 459 -7.40 15.70 12.97
N VAL A 460 -6.16 16.18 12.94
CA VAL A 460 -5.01 15.49 12.36
C VAL A 460 -3.83 15.58 13.32
N GLU A 461 -3.16 14.46 13.57
CA GLU A 461 -1.89 14.42 14.29
C GLU A 461 -0.70 14.43 13.32
N THR A 462 0.28 15.30 13.53
CA THR A 462 1.53 15.41 12.74
C THR A 462 2.76 15.50 13.64
N ASP A 463 3.94 15.25 13.08
CA ASP A 463 5.22 15.40 13.81
C ASP A 463 5.62 16.89 13.99
N GLU A 464 5.25 17.73 13.02
CA GLU A 464 5.55 19.17 12.98
C GLU A 464 4.25 19.96 12.75
N PRO A 465 4.14 21.21 13.24
CA PRO A 465 2.95 22.01 13.06
C PRO A 465 2.81 22.48 11.60
N VAL A 466 1.61 22.35 11.04
CA VAL A 466 1.24 22.93 9.74
C VAL A 466 -0.12 23.60 9.83
N GLU A 467 -0.29 24.75 9.18
CA GLU A 467 -1.60 25.43 9.09
C GLU A 467 -2.55 24.55 8.28
N LEU A 468 -3.36 23.71 8.94
CA LEU A 468 -4.22 22.72 8.28
C LEU A 468 -5.32 23.39 7.43
N ARG A 469 -5.01 23.68 6.15
CA ARG A 469 -5.92 24.28 5.18
C ARG A 469 -6.39 23.31 4.11
N ARG A 470 -5.64 22.23 3.91
CA ARG A 470 -5.94 21.20 2.92
C ARG A 470 -5.40 19.85 3.36
N LEU A 471 -6.16 18.80 3.06
CA LEU A 471 -5.75 17.39 3.20
C LEU A 471 -5.80 16.70 1.85
N ASP A 472 -4.75 16.00 1.48
CA ASP A 472 -4.70 15.16 0.28
C ASP A 472 -4.51 13.69 0.65
N VAL A 473 -5.14 12.80 -0.13
CA VAL A 473 -4.83 11.36 -0.10
C VAL A 473 -3.37 11.16 -0.44
N TYR A 474 -2.61 10.55 0.48
CA TYR A 474 -1.20 10.20 0.28
C TYR A 474 -1.07 8.95 -0.61
N PRO A 475 -0.45 9.03 -1.80
CA PRO A 475 -0.18 7.85 -2.60
C PRO A 475 1.00 7.08 -1.99
N SER A 476 0.80 5.83 -1.58
CA SER A 476 1.85 5.02 -0.93
C SER A 476 2.31 3.87 -1.81
N GLU A 477 3.63 3.67 -1.89
CA GLU A 477 4.28 2.56 -2.60
C GLU A 477 4.44 1.31 -1.72
N ILE A 478 4.12 1.41 -0.43
CA ILE A 478 4.44 0.37 0.56
C ILE A 478 3.84 -1.00 0.21
N SER A 479 2.65 -1.00 -0.43
CA SER A 479 1.99 -2.23 -0.85
C SER A 479 2.75 -2.92 -1.98
N VAL A 480 3.33 -2.15 -2.91
CA VAL A 480 4.16 -2.68 -4.01
C VAL A 480 5.47 -3.22 -3.45
N ASP A 481 6.14 -2.48 -2.58
CA ASP A 481 7.41 -2.90 -1.96
C ASP A 481 7.26 -4.20 -1.15
N ARG A 482 6.19 -4.31 -0.37
CA ARG A 482 5.87 -5.54 0.38
C ARG A 482 5.53 -6.71 -0.54
N SER A 483 4.83 -6.46 -1.64
CA SER A 483 4.50 -7.48 -2.63
C SER A 483 5.74 -7.98 -3.37
N LEU A 484 6.67 -7.09 -3.74
CA LEU A 484 7.96 -7.45 -4.32
C LEU A 484 8.79 -8.28 -3.35
N THR A 485 8.79 -7.92 -2.07
CA THR A 485 9.47 -8.69 -1.02
C THR A 485 8.87 -10.08 -0.86
N ALA A 486 7.55 -10.17 -0.83
CA ALA A 486 6.84 -11.44 -0.72
C ALA A 486 7.07 -12.33 -1.96
N LEU A 487 7.08 -11.76 -3.16
CA LEU A 487 7.41 -12.45 -4.41
C LEU A 487 8.86 -12.98 -4.40
N HIS A 488 9.80 -12.12 -4.01
CA HIS A 488 11.21 -12.49 -3.84
C HIS A 488 11.36 -13.67 -2.88
N ASP A 489 10.74 -13.60 -1.70
CA ASP A 489 10.84 -14.65 -0.69
C ASP A 489 10.14 -15.94 -1.17
N ALA A 490 8.99 -15.85 -1.84
CA ALA A 490 8.28 -17.01 -2.37
C ALA A 490 9.10 -17.80 -3.40
N VAL A 491 9.78 -17.10 -4.33
CA VAL A 491 10.56 -17.75 -5.40
C VAL A 491 11.92 -18.21 -4.89
N LEU A 492 12.63 -17.33 -4.16
CA LEU A 492 14.03 -17.54 -3.81
C LEU A 492 14.26 -18.24 -2.47
N LYS A 493 13.36 -18.08 -1.50
CA LYS A 493 13.46 -18.69 -0.18
C LYS A 493 12.38 -19.74 0.09
N GLY A 494 11.32 -19.78 -0.72
CA GLY A 494 10.19 -20.67 -0.55
C GLY A 494 10.57 -22.15 -0.62
N ASP A 495 9.87 -22.94 0.18
CA ASP A 495 10.01 -24.39 0.26
C ASP A 495 9.76 -25.06 -1.11
N PRO A 496 10.63 -25.99 -1.57
CA PRO A 496 10.45 -26.68 -2.84
C PRO A 496 9.14 -27.46 -2.97
N ASP A 497 8.67 -28.13 -1.92
CA ASP A 497 7.47 -28.96 -1.97
C ASP A 497 6.22 -28.07 -2.09
N ARG A 498 6.19 -26.94 -1.37
CA ARG A 498 5.15 -25.92 -1.53
C ARG A 498 5.16 -25.31 -2.93
N LYS A 499 6.35 -25.02 -3.48
CA LYS A 499 6.46 -24.49 -4.85
C LYS A 499 5.94 -25.49 -5.88
N ASP A 500 6.20 -26.78 -5.73
CA ASP A 500 5.67 -27.77 -6.67
C ASP A 500 4.14 -27.78 -6.73
N VAL A 501 3.46 -27.44 -5.63
CA VAL A 501 2.00 -27.21 -5.61
C VAL A 501 1.64 -25.85 -6.21
N ILE A 502 2.30 -24.76 -5.82
CA ILE A 502 1.98 -23.42 -6.35
C ILE A 502 2.15 -23.35 -7.88
N PHE A 503 3.12 -24.09 -8.43
CA PHE A 503 3.44 -24.16 -9.86
C PHE A 503 2.74 -25.30 -10.62
N GLY A 504 1.82 -26.06 -10.03
CA GLY A 504 1.09 -27.08 -10.79
C GLY A 504 1.86 -28.37 -11.08
N ARG A 505 3.05 -28.56 -10.50
CA ARG A 505 3.92 -29.74 -10.73
C ARG A 505 3.47 -30.96 -9.93
N ARG A 506 2.79 -30.72 -8.81
CA ARG A 506 2.22 -31.73 -7.92
C ARG A 506 0.83 -31.28 -7.45
N ASN A 507 -0.06 -32.24 -7.18
CA ASN A 507 -1.33 -31.94 -6.52
C ASN A 507 -1.12 -31.76 -5.00
N PRO A 508 -1.91 -30.90 -4.34
CA PRO A 508 -1.98 -30.85 -2.88
C PRO A 508 -2.27 -32.24 -2.30
N SER A 509 -1.64 -32.56 -1.18
CA SER A 509 -1.81 -33.81 -0.45
C SER A 509 -2.54 -33.58 0.86
N PHE A 510 -3.22 -34.63 1.31
CA PHE A 510 -4.06 -34.63 2.51
C PHE A 510 -3.77 -35.89 3.32
N ARG A 511 -3.65 -35.72 4.64
CA ARG A 511 -3.49 -36.79 5.62
C ARG A 511 -4.73 -37.70 5.63
N ASP A 512 -4.52 -38.99 5.90
CA ASP A 512 -5.64 -39.90 6.15
C ASP A 512 -6.28 -39.57 7.52
N PRO A 513 -7.62 -39.46 7.63
CA PRO A 513 -8.28 -39.20 8.91
C PRO A 513 -7.88 -40.18 10.05
N ALA A 514 -7.48 -41.42 9.72
CA ALA A 514 -7.00 -42.39 10.70
C ALA A 514 -5.62 -42.03 11.31
N GLU A 515 -4.89 -41.08 10.72
CA GLU A 515 -3.61 -40.56 11.21
C GLU A 515 -3.77 -39.30 12.07
N ARG A 516 -5.02 -38.83 12.29
CA ARG A 516 -5.34 -37.73 13.19
C ARG A 516 -4.91 -38.04 14.64
N PRO A 517 -4.56 -37.02 15.46
CA PRO A 517 -4.28 -37.21 16.87
C PRO A 517 -5.49 -37.82 17.62
N PRO A 518 -5.28 -38.71 18.62
CA PRO A 518 -6.37 -39.29 19.41
C PRO A 518 -7.28 -38.22 20.04
N GLY A 519 -8.59 -38.44 20.01
CA GLY A 519 -9.59 -37.46 20.46
C GLY A 519 -9.97 -36.39 19.41
N SER A 520 -9.36 -36.40 18.23
CA SER A 520 -9.84 -35.58 17.10
C SER A 520 -11.06 -36.24 16.45
N PRO A 521 -12.01 -35.44 15.92
CA PRO A 521 -13.06 -35.91 15.01
C PRO A 521 -12.56 -36.98 14.02
N GLY A 522 -13.16 -38.17 14.02
CA GLY A 522 -12.80 -39.27 13.12
C GLY A 522 -11.50 -40.04 13.42
N ALA A 523 -10.75 -39.73 14.49
CA ALA A 523 -9.48 -40.40 14.82
C ALA A 523 -9.64 -41.79 15.48
N ASP A 524 -10.67 -41.98 16.32
CA ASP A 524 -10.81 -43.16 17.18
C ASP A 524 -11.84 -44.21 16.68
N ASP A 525 -12.76 -43.84 15.79
CA ASP A 525 -13.76 -44.74 15.19
C ASP A 525 -14.29 -44.15 13.85
N PRO A 526 -14.11 -44.82 12.69
CA PRO A 526 -14.59 -44.35 11.39
C PRO A 526 -16.13 -44.36 11.23
N ASP A 527 -16.87 -44.97 12.16
CA ASP A 527 -18.34 -45.01 12.16
C ASP A 527 -18.98 -44.13 13.27
N ALA A 528 -18.20 -43.40 14.08
CA ALA A 528 -18.71 -42.54 15.15
C ALA A 528 -19.07 -41.12 14.66
N PRO A 529 -20.17 -40.50 15.13
CA PRO A 529 -20.47 -39.10 14.83
C PRO A 529 -19.69 -38.19 15.79
N ASP A 530 -18.52 -37.74 15.35
CA ASP A 530 -17.80 -36.60 15.92
C ASP A 530 -17.41 -35.69 14.76
N ALA A 531 -18.31 -34.81 14.32
CA ALA A 531 -18.00 -33.85 13.26
C ALA A 531 -17.42 -32.58 13.88
N TYR A 532 -16.55 -31.86 13.16
CA TYR A 532 -16.19 -30.51 13.56
C TYR A 532 -17.41 -29.58 13.55
N ILE A 533 -18.38 -29.82 12.65
CA ILE A 533 -19.64 -29.06 12.57
C ILE A 533 -20.80 -30.03 12.25
N ASP A 534 -21.56 -30.45 13.27
CA ASP A 534 -22.57 -31.50 13.12
C ASP A 534 -23.80 -31.14 12.26
N ASN A 535 -24.11 -29.85 12.12
CA ASN A 535 -25.34 -29.37 11.50
C ASN A 535 -25.15 -28.77 10.10
N ASN A 536 -23.94 -28.83 9.54
CA ASN A 536 -23.64 -28.32 8.20
C ASN A 536 -22.51 -29.13 7.55
N ALA A 537 -22.86 -30.00 6.61
CA ALA A 537 -21.92 -30.91 5.96
C ALA A 537 -20.81 -30.19 5.18
N ALA A 538 -21.13 -29.14 4.42
CA ALA A 538 -20.13 -28.40 3.63
C ALA A 538 -19.16 -27.63 4.54
N GLN A 539 -19.64 -27.04 5.63
CA GLN A 539 -18.74 -26.41 6.61
C GLN A 539 -17.87 -27.46 7.32
N ASN A 540 -18.42 -28.63 7.66
CA ASN A 540 -17.65 -29.71 8.26
C ASN A 540 -16.54 -30.21 7.33
N GLU A 541 -16.89 -30.52 6.08
CA GLU A 541 -15.96 -30.95 5.03
C GLU A 541 -14.85 -29.90 4.82
N ALA A 542 -15.19 -28.61 4.84
CA ALA A 542 -14.20 -27.53 4.75
C ALA A 542 -13.22 -27.52 5.94
N VAL A 543 -13.69 -27.80 7.16
CA VAL A 543 -12.80 -27.91 8.34
C VAL A 543 -11.92 -29.16 8.23
N GLU A 544 -12.50 -30.30 7.85
CA GLU A 544 -11.75 -31.56 7.66
C GLU A 544 -10.65 -31.41 6.62
N LEU A 545 -11.00 -30.86 5.45
CA LEU A 545 -10.06 -30.61 4.36
C LEU A 545 -8.91 -29.71 4.82
N ALA A 546 -9.22 -28.63 5.55
CA ALA A 546 -8.22 -27.69 6.04
C ALA A 546 -7.31 -28.28 7.12
N VAL A 547 -7.85 -29.12 8.01
CA VAL A 547 -7.07 -29.79 9.08
C VAL A 547 -6.14 -30.84 8.50
N ASP A 548 -6.60 -31.60 7.50
CA ASP A 548 -5.82 -32.69 6.92
C ASP A 548 -4.89 -32.24 5.78
N ALA A 549 -4.97 -31.00 5.31
CA ALA A 549 -4.11 -30.52 4.22
C ALA A 549 -2.64 -30.53 4.61
N GLU A 550 -1.78 -31.24 3.90
CA GLU A 550 -0.32 -31.19 4.13
C GLU A 550 0.33 -30.02 3.38
N ASP A 551 -0.32 -29.54 2.31
CA ASP A 551 0.18 -28.46 1.46
C ASP A 551 -0.72 -27.21 1.52
N CYS A 552 -1.93 -27.35 1.01
CA CYS A 552 -2.93 -26.29 1.02
C CYS A 552 -4.36 -26.79 0.91
N ALA A 553 -5.29 -26.00 1.44
CA ALA A 553 -6.74 -26.16 1.23
C ALA A 553 -7.39 -24.83 0.87
N LEU A 554 -8.51 -24.91 0.16
CA LEU A 554 -9.28 -23.75 -0.30
C LEU A 554 -10.71 -23.83 0.23
N ILE A 555 -11.20 -22.76 0.84
CA ILE A 555 -12.59 -22.66 1.28
C ILE A 555 -13.28 -21.57 0.46
N HIS A 556 -14.16 -21.99 -0.45
CA HIS A 556 -15.01 -21.07 -1.21
C HIS A 556 -16.24 -20.73 -0.38
N GLY A 557 -16.30 -19.49 0.10
CA GLY A 557 -17.36 -19.04 0.97
C GLY A 557 -18.23 -17.93 0.36
N PRO A 558 -19.30 -18.30 -0.36
CA PRO A 558 -20.30 -17.37 -0.85
C PRO A 558 -20.94 -16.50 0.25
N PRO A 559 -21.63 -15.41 -0.10
CA PRO A 559 -22.28 -14.51 0.86
C PRO A 559 -23.23 -15.21 1.83
N GLY A 560 -23.05 -14.96 3.12
CA GLY A 560 -23.95 -15.43 4.17
C GLY A 560 -23.78 -16.90 4.57
N THR A 561 -22.76 -17.59 4.06
CA THR A 561 -22.54 -19.04 4.31
C THR A 561 -21.87 -19.37 5.65
N GLY A 562 -21.59 -18.36 6.47
CA GLY A 562 -20.93 -18.56 7.76
C GLY A 562 -19.42 -18.75 7.65
N LYS A 563 -18.76 -18.17 6.63
CA LYS A 563 -17.29 -18.15 6.46
C LYS A 563 -16.53 -17.97 7.77
N THR A 564 -16.80 -16.88 8.48
CA THR A 564 -16.10 -16.50 9.72
C THR A 564 -16.30 -17.55 10.83
N TYR A 565 -17.48 -18.16 10.90
CA TYR A 565 -17.73 -19.28 11.82
C TYR A 565 -16.88 -20.50 11.46
N THR A 566 -16.83 -20.87 10.17
CA THR A 566 -15.99 -21.97 9.68
C THR A 566 -14.51 -21.71 9.95
N ILE A 567 -14.01 -20.50 9.67
CA ILE A 567 -12.63 -20.08 9.94
C ILE A 567 -12.28 -20.31 11.42
N ALA A 568 -13.13 -19.83 12.34
CA ALA A 568 -12.90 -20.00 13.76
C ALA A 568 -12.91 -21.49 14.18
N ARG A 569 -13.77 -22.34 13.59
CA ARG A 569 -13.75 -23.79 13.84
C ARG A 569 -12.46 -24.44 13.31
N THR A 570 -12.00 -24.06 12.12
CA THR A 570 -10.73 -24.54 11.54
C THR A 570 -9.55 -24.19 12.43
N ILE A 571 -9.41 -22.92 12.85
CA ILE A 571 -8.30 -22.48 13.70
C ILE A 571 -8.30 -23.25 15.03
N ARG A 572 -9.47 -23.41 15.66
CA ARG A 572 -9.57 -24.16 16.92
C ARG A 572 -9.16 -25.63 16.76
N ALA A 573 -9.54 -26.26 15.65
CA ALA A 573 -9.14 -27.63 15.35
C ALA A 573 -7.61 -27.73 15.17
N LEU A 574 -7.02 -26.83 14.38
CA LEU A 574 -5.58 -26.77 14.15
C LEU A 574 -4.79 -26.57 15.46
N VAL A 575 -5.22 -25.62 16.30
CA VAL A 575 -4.58 -25.37 17.61
C VAL A 575 -4.74 -26.56 18.55
N ALA A 576 -5.88 -27.25 18.53
CA ALA A 576 -6.08 -28.47 19.33
C ALA A 576 -5.14 -29.62 18.91
N GLU A 577 -4.73 -29.66 17.63
CA GLU A 577 -3.67 -30.57 17.15
C GLU A 577 -2.25 -30.08 17.47
N GLY A 578 -2.10 -28.91 18.11
CA GLY A 578 -0.82 -28.34 18.51
C GLY A 578 -0.17 -27.41 17.49
N ASN A 579 -0.89 -27.04 16.41
CA ASN A 579 -0.38 -26.11 15.41
C ASN A 579 -0.44 -24.66 15.94
N ARG A 580 0.62 -23.89 15.67
CA ARG A 580 0.66 -22.44 15.76
C ARG A 580 0.12 -21.83 14.47
N VAL A 581 -0.90 -20.99 14.58
CA VAL A 581 -1.69 -20.51 13.45
C VAL A 581 -1.49 -19.02 13.22
N LEU A 582 -1.19 -18.64 11.98
CA LEU A 582 -1.29 -17.27 11.49
C LEU A 582 -2.68 -17.05 10.89
N LEU A 583 -3.50 -16.22 11.53
CA LEU A 583 -4.75 -15.72 10.98
C LEU A 583 -4.47 -14.41 10.22
N SER A 584 -4.61 -14.42 8.91
CA SER A 584 -4.42 -13.25 8.06
C SER A 584 -5.68 -12.87 7.31
N ALA A 585 -5.86 -11.58 7.01
CA ALA A 585 -6.89 -11.14 6.08
C ALA A 585 -6.50 -9.85 5.35
N PHE A 586 -7.20 -9.54 4.25
CA PHE A 586 -6.94 -8.32 3.47
C PHE A 586 -7.14 -7.02 4.28
N THR A 587 -8.16 -6.95 5.14
CA THR A 587 -8.51 -5.73 5.89
C THR A 587 -8.48 -5.96 7.40
N ASN A 588 -8.24 -4.89 8.17
CA ASN A 588 -8.31 -4.97 9.64
C ASN A 588 -9.67 -5.49 10.13
N ARG A 589 -10.76 -5.01 9.53
CA ARG A 589 -12.13 -5.44 9.88
C ARG A 589 -12.33 -6.95 9.70
N ALA A 590 -11.78 -7.54 8.63
CA ALA A 590 -11.89 -8.99 8.42
C ALA A 590 -11.12 -9.78 9.47
N VAL A 591 -9.91 -9.34 9.84
CA VAL A 591 -9.12 -9.94 10.93
C VAL A 591 -9.89 -9.86 12.25
N ASP A 592 -10.40 -8.68 12.59
CA ASP A 592 -11.08 -8.45 13.87
C ASP A 592 -12.41 -9.22 13.96
N ASN A 593 -13.15 -9.37 12.85
CA ASN A 593 -14.34 -10.22 12.80
C ASN A 593 -14.01 -11.71 12.98
N ALA A 594 -12.89 -12.18 12.43
CA ALA A 594 -12.45 -13.56 12.61
C ALA A 594 -12.00 -13.84 14.06
N LEU A 595 -11.37 -12.85 14.71
CA LEU A 595 -11.05 -12.90 16.14
C LEU A 595 -12.32 -12.91 17.01
N GLU A 596 -13.30 -12.05 16.71
CA GLU A 596 -14.60 -12.06 17.39
C GLU A 596 -15.25 -13.45 17.33
N ALA A 597 -15.28 -14.06 16.15
CA ALA A 597 -15.84 -15.41 15.98
C ALA A 597 -15.07 -16.49 16.75
N LEU A 598 -13.75 -16.33 16.96
CA LEU A 598 -12.97 -17.22 17.82
C LEU A 598 -13.35 -17.06 19.30
N ARG A 599 -13.47 -15.81 19.76
CA ARG A 599 -13.86 -15.49 21.15
C ARG A 599 -15.29 -15.92 21.47
N ASP A 600 -16.22 -15.71 20.55
CA ASP A 600 -17.61 -16.19 20.66
C ASP A 600 -17.69 -17.72 20.81
N GLN A 601 -16.69 -18.43 20.29
CA GLN A 601 -16.55 -19.87 20.43
C GLN A 601 -15.73 -20.29 21.66
N GLY A 602 -15.36 -19.35 22.52
CA GLY A 602 -14.64 -19.56 23.78
C GLY A 602 -13.13 -19.71 23.64
N PHE A 603 -12.52 -19.14 22.60
CA PHE A 603 -11.08 -19.15 22.40
C PHE A 603 -10.51 -17.71 22.47
N ASP A 604 -9.87 -17.38 23.60
CA ASP A 604 -9.30 -16.05 23.86
C ASP A 604 -7.76 -16.00 23.77
N ASP A 605 -7.09 -17.13 23.55
CA ASP A 605 -5.61 -17.21 23.48
C ASP A 605 -5.11 -16.78 22.09
N VAL A 606 -5.26 -15.48 21.81
CA VAL A 606 -4.97 -14.86 20.51
C VAL A 606 -4.13 -13.59 20.70
N LEU A 607 -3.28 -13.28 19.73
CA LEU A 607 -2.49 -12.06 19.71
C LEU A 607 -2.74 -11.29 18.40
N ARG A 608 -3.12 -10.02 18.49
CA ARG A 608 -3.46 -9.18 17.33
C ARG A 608 -2.35 -8.17 17.00
N VAL A 609 -1.68 -8.33 15.85
CA VAL A 609 -0.62 -7.43 15.37
C VAL A 609 -1.20 -6.35 14.47
N GLY A 610 -1.26 -5.11 14.96
CA GLY A 610 -1.79 -3.97 14.22
C GLY A 610 -1.59 -2.65 14.95
N THR A 611 -1.89 -1.54 14.28
CA THR A 611 -1.87 -0.20 14.90
C THR A 611 -3.09 -0.01 15.80
N GLU A 612 -2.99 0.87 16.79
CA GLU A 612 -4.08 1.16 17.72
C GLU A 612 -5.36 1.67 17.04
N THR A 613 -5.18 2.51 16.02
CA THR A 613 -6.30 3.02 15.18
C THR A 613 -6.81 2.00 14.17
N GLY A 614 -6.00 0.98 13.85
CA GLY A 614 -6.36 -0.06 12.89
C GLY A 614 -7.18 -1.18 13.52
N VAL A 615 -7.04 -1.41 14.82
CA VAL A 615 -7.72 -2.48 15.56
C VAL A 615 -9.01 -1.95 16.20
N ARG A 616 -10.11 -2.70 16.05
CA ARG A 616 -11.42 -2.40 16.65
C ARG A 616 -11.30 -2.27 18.17
N GLU A 617 -12.06 -1.35 18.76
CA GLU A 617 -11.96 -0.98 20.19
C GLU A 617 -12.09 -2.18 21.14
N ASP A 618 -13.02 -3.08 20.86
CA ASP A 618 -13.30 -4.31 21.60
C ASP A 618 -12.29 -5.46 21.35
N MET A 619 -11.32 -5.26 20.46
CA MET A 619 -10.20 -6.17 20.21
C MET A 619 -8.85 -5.57 20.64
N ARG A 620 -8.85 -4.39 21.27
CA ARG A 620 -7.62 -3.74 21.76
C ARG A 620 -6.99 -4.47 22.94
N ASP A 621 -7.75 -5.27 23.67
CA ASP A 621 -7.28 -6.07 24.80
C ASP A 621 -6.30 -7.18 24.38
N VAL A 622 -6.42 -7.68 23.15
CA VAL A 622 -5.54 -8.71 22.56
C VAL A 622 -4.49 -8.12 21.62
N ARG A 623 -4.39 -6.79 21.49
CA ARG A 623 -3.42 -6.14 20.61
C ARG A 623 -2.00 -6.26 21.15
N LEU A 624 -1.06 -6.68 20.30
CA LEU A 624 0.36 -6.66 20.60
C LEU A 624 0.84 -5.21 20.77
N VAL A 625 1.13 -4.84 22.02
CA VAL A 625 1.84 -3.59 22.34
C VAL A 625 3.33 -3.84 22.19
N GLN A 626 3.95 -3.19 21.20
CA GLN A 626 5.37 -3.41 20.89
C GLN A 626 6.33 -2.79 21.93
N ARG A 627 5.86 -1.72 22.59
CA ARG A 627 6.60 -1.02 23.63
C ARG A 627 6.71 -1.87 24.89
N GLY A 628 7.89 -1.94 25.49
CA GLY A 628 8.09 -2.55 26.80
C GLY A 628 9.44 -3.24 26.97
N GLU A 629 9.49 -4.17 27.93
CA GLU A 629 10.70 -4.98 28.17
C GLU A 629 10.93 -5.94 26.98
N PRO A 630 12.11 -5.88 26.33
CA PRO A 630 12.36 -6.58 25.08
C PRO A 630 12.01 -8.07 25.09
N ASN A 631 12.55 -8.84 26.03
CA ASN A 631 12.38 -10.30 26.02
C ASN A 631 10.93 -10.71 26.30
N ALA A 632 10.24 -9.99 27.17
CA ALA A 632 8.83 -10.20 27.45
C ALA A 632 7.97 -9.98 26.21
N LYS A 633 8.23 -8.92 25.43
CA LYS A 633 7.52 -8.62 24.18
C LYS A 633 7.78 -9.69 23.11
N ALA A 634 9.02 -10.13 23.00
CA ALA A 634 9.38 -11.19 22.06
C ALA A 634 8.75 -12.55 22.44
N ALA A 635 8.71 -12.87 23.73
CA ALA A 635 8.06 -14.08 24.23
C ALA A 635 6.54 -14.06 23.98
N GLU A 636 5.88 -12.92 24.23
CA GLU A 636 4.44 -12.74 23.93
C GLU A 636 4.11 -13.07 22.46
N LEU A 637 4.94 -12.61 21.51
CA LEU A 637 4.75 -12.91 20.10
C LEU A 637 5.07 -14.37 19.74
N ARG A 638 6.19 -14.91 20.25
CA ARG A 638 6.65 -16.27 19.93
C ARG A 638 5.74 -17.35 20.49
N ASP A 639 5.25 -17.16 21.72
CA ASP A 639 4.50 -18.18 22.46
C ASP A 639 3.00 -18.18 22.14
N ALA A 640 2.48 -17.14 21.48
CA ALA A 640 1.07 -17.06 21.10
C ALA A 640 0.69 -18.19 20.11
N PRO A 641 -0.35 -19.01 20.41
CA PRO A 641 -0.77 -20.10 19.53
C PRO A 641 -1.51 -19.59 18.28
N VAL A 642 -2.13 -18.42 18.37
CA VAL A 642 -2.77 -17.74 17.24
C VAL A 642 -2.26 -16.30 17.17
N VAL A 643 -1.63 -15.94 16.05
CA VAL A 643 -1.29 -14.55 15.75
C VAL A 643 -2.16 -14.07 14.60
N ALA A 644 -2.85 -12.96 14.81
CA ALA A 644 -3.76 -12.36 13.87
C ALA A 644 -3.20 -11.04 13.32
N ALA A 645 -3.11 -10.90 12.00
CA ALA A 645 -2.55 -9.72 11.35
C ALA A 645 -3.24 -9.47 10.00
N THR A 646 -3.11 -8.25 9.45
CA THR A 646 -3.47 -8.07 8.03
C THR A 646 -2.37 -8.66 7.15
N THR A 647 -2.70 -9.11 5.94
CA THR A 647 -1.71 -9.66 5.02
C THR A 647 -0.60 -8.65 4.71
N ALA A 648 -0.94 -7.36 4.63
CA ALA A 648 0.05 -6.30 4.52
C ALA A 648 1.00 -6.23 5.72
N ALA A 649 0.51 -6.43 6.95
CA ALA A 649 1.35 -6.43 8.16
C ALA A 649 2.26 -7.67 8.25
N CYS A 650 1.89 -8.80 7.64
CA CYS A 650 2.74 -9.98 7.54
C CYS A 650 4.06 -9.68 6.80
N GLY A 651 4.06 -8.71 5.87
CA GLY A 651 5.28 -8.22 5.20
C GLY A 651 6.16 -7.29 6.06
N SER A 652 5.81 -7.02 7.32
CA SER A 652 6.63 -6.20 8.21
C SER A 652 7.88 -6.95 8.68
N ARG A 653 8.92 -6.21 9.11
CA ARG A 653 10.18 -6.80 9.58
C ARG A 653 9.97 -7.74 10.76
N VAL A 654 9.10 -7.34 11.70
CA VAL A 654 8.73 -8.13 12.88
C VAL A 654 8.08 -9.45 12.49
N MET A 655 7.05 -9.41 11.62
CA MET A 655 6.31 -10.60 11.24
C MET A 655 7.16 -11.59 10.42
N ARG A 656 8.11 -11.09 9.63
CA ARG A 656 9.04 -11.92 8.85
C ARG A 656 10.03 -12.74 9.67
N GLU A 657 10.16 -12.45 10.97
CA GLU A 657 10.96 -13.25 11.91
C GLU A 657 10.13 -14.32 12.64
N CYS A 658 8.86 -14.47 12.28
CA CYS A 658 7.96 -15.47 12.83
C CYS A 658 7.78 -16.65 11.87
N GLU A 659 7.62 -17.85 12.42
CA GLU A 659 7.30 -19.08 11.70
C GLU A 659 6.03 -19.70 12.29
N PHE A 660 5.15 -20.20 11.44
CA PHE A 660 3.86 -20.77 11.80
C PHE A 660 3.70 -22.15 11.15
N ASP A 661 2.94 -23.04 11.77
CA ASP A 661 2.63 -24.33 11.14
C ASP A 661 1.60 -24.14 10.02
N VAL A 662 0.61 -23.24 10.24
CA VAL A 662 -0.47 -22.98 9.27
C VAL A 662 -0.78 -21.50 9.13
N ALA A 663 -0.83 -21.00 7.90
CA ALA A 663 -1.41 -19.69 7.58
C ALA A 663 -2.85 -19.84 7.06
N LEU A 664 -3.83 -19.29 7.77
CA LEU A 664 -5.20 -19.16 7.29
C LEU A 664 -5.43 -17.73 6.82
N VAL A 665 -5.72 -17.55 5.52
CA VAL A 665 -5.88 -16.24 4.89
C VAL A 665 -7.33 -16.03 4.45
N ASP A 666 -8.07 -15.17 5.16
CA ASP A 666 -9.43 -14.74 4.78
C ASP A 666 -9.41 -13.62 3.74
N GLU A 667 -10.50 -13.53 2.97
CA GLU A 667 -10.65 -12.61 1.83
C GLU A 667 -9.51 -12.77 0.80
N ALA A 668 -9.00 -13.99 0.63
CA ALA A 668 -7.87 -14.29 -0.26
C ALA A 668 -8.14 -13.98 -1.73
N SER A 669 -9.40 -13.95 -2.16
CA SER A 669 -9.79 -13.56 -3.52
C SER A 669 -9.58 -12.07 -3.83
N GLN A 670 -9.43 -11.22 -2.81
CA GLN A 670 -9.14 -9.78 -2.95
C GLN A 670 -7.65 -9.45 -2.86
N LEU A 671 -6.79 -10.42 -2.56
CA LEU A 671 -5.35 -10.23 -2.52
C LEU A 671 -4.76 -10.51 -3.90
N THR A 672 -3.83 -9.66 -4.35
CA THR A 672 -2.99 -10.02 -5.50
C THR A 672 -2.21 -11.29 -5.17
N GLU A 673 -1.83 -12.05 -6.19
CA GLU A 673 -1.05 -13.26 -5.97
C GLU A 673 0.28 -12.98 -5.22
N PRO A 674 1.11 -11.98 -5.62
CA PRO A 674 2.27 -11.56 -4.81
C PRO A 674 1.93 -11.12 -3.40
N GLY A 675 0.82 -10.41 -3.21
CA GLY A 675 0.37 -9.96 -1.90
C GLY A 675 0.01 -11.12 -0.97
N THR A 676 -0.55 -12.20 -1.50
CA THR A 676 -0.92 -13.41 -0.72
C THR A 676 0.32 -14.10 -0.14
N HIS A 677 1.44 -14.09 -0.88
CA HIS A 677 2.71 -14.67 -0.42
C HIS A 677 3.24 -14.03 0.86
N ALA A 678 2.84 -12.80 1.20
CA ALA A 678 3.29 -12.13 2.42
C ALA A 678 2.88 -12.90 3.69
N ALA A 679 1.74 -13.60 3.67
CA ALA A 679 1.30 -14.47 4.76
C ALA A 679 1.74 -15.93 4.55
N VAL A 680 1.61 -16.45 3.32
CA VAL A 680 1.93 -17.86 3.00
C VAL A 680 3.41 -18.18 3.24
N ASN A 681 4.32 -17.23 3.02
CA ASN A 681 5.74 -17.45 3.24
C ASN A 681 6.12 -17.65 4.72
N LEU A 682 5.24 -17.28 5.66
CA LEU A 682 5.49 -17.40 7.09
C LEU A 682 5.03 -18.74 7.67
N ALA A 683 4.42 -19.61 6.86
CA ALA A 683 3.90 -20.89 7.33
C ALA A 683 4.39 -22.06 6.48
N ASP A 684 4.35 -23.27 7.06
CA ASP A 684 4.66 -24.51 6.35
C ASP A 684 3.59 -24.82 5.29
N ARG A 685 2.32 -24.80 5.72
CA ARG A 685 1.13 -25.02 4.89
C ARG A 685 0.11 -23.88 5.02
N PHE A 686 -0.87 -23.82 4.13
CA PHE A 686 -1.82 -22.68 4.12
C PHE A 686 -3.25 -23.04 3.74
N VAL A 687 -4.21 -22.29 4.29
CA VAL A 687 -5.64 -22.38 3.98
C VAL A 687 -6.09 -21.03 3.44
N LEU A 688 -6.55 -20.98 2.19
CA LEU A 688 -7.08 -19.73 1.63
C LEU A 688 -8.61 -19.76 1.66
N VAL A 689 -9.21 -18.72 2.24
CA VAL A 689 -10.65 -18.55 2.31
C VAL A 689 -11.05 -17.33 1.50
N GLY A 690 -12.00 -17.49 0.59
CA GLY A 690 -12.33 -16.44 -0.35
C GLY A 690 -13.58 -16.72 -1.17
N ASP A 691 -13.88 -15.79 -2.08
CA ASP A 691 -14.93 -15.93 -3.07
C ASP A 691 -14.52 -15.18 -4.35
N HIS A 692 -14.16 -15.94 -5.40
CA HIS A 692 -13.72 -15.39 -6.68
C HIS A 692 -14.88 -14.82 -7.52
N GLU A 693 -16.12 -15.09 -7.11
CA GLU A 693 -17.36 -14.51 -7.66
C GLU A 693 -17.75 -13.17 -7.00
N GLN A 694 -16.97 -12.72 -6.00
CA GLN A 694 -17.03 -11.37 -5.40
C GLN A 694 -15.86 -10.51 -5.89
N LEU A 695 -15.52 -9.42 -5.20
CA LEU A 695 -14.54 -8.45 -5.72
C LEU A 695 -13.15 -9.08 -5.93
N PRO A 696 -12.52 -8.83 -7.09
CA PRO A 696 -11.12 -9.17 -7.32
C PRO A 696 -10.17 -8.22 -6.57
N PRO A 697 -8.85 -8.45 -6.64
CA PRO A 697 -7.87 -7.49 -6.15
C PRO A 697 -8.02 -6.12 -6.82
N VAL A 698 -7.91 -5.06 -6.02
CA VAL A 698 -7.97 -3.68 -6.51
C VAL A 698 -6.59 -3.26 -7.01
N VAL A 699 -6.43 -3.19 -8.33
CA VAL A 699 -5.20 -2.78 -9.01
C VAL A 699 -5.52 -1.69 -10.02
N ARG A 700 -4.61 -0.72 -10.19
CA ARG A 700 -4.79 0.38 -11.13
C ARG A 700 -4.26 0.00 -12.51
N ALA A 701 -3.13 -0.69 -12.55
CA ALA A 701 -2.57 -1.21 -13.78
C ALA A 701 -3.47 -2.32 -14.36
N GLU A 702 -3.63 -2.33 -15.69
CA GLU A 702 -4.38 -3.34 -16.42
C GLU A 702 -3.48 -4.56 -16.72
N ASN A 703 -3.18 -5.35 -15.69
CA ASN A 703 -2.23 -6.46 -15.81
C ASN A 703 -2.62 -7.69 -14.97
N ASP A 704 -1.69 -8.66 -14.89
CA ASP A 704 -1.87 -9.98 -14.28
C ASP A 704 -2.13 -9.93 -12.76
N LEU A 705 -1.95 -8.79 -12.09
CA LEU A 705 -2.25 -8.66 -10.65
C LEU A 705 -3.76 -8.75 -10.34
N ARG A 706 -4.63 -8.68 -11.36
CA ARG A 706 -6.09 -8.82 -11.24
C ARG A 706 -6.55 -10.23 -10.86
N THR A 707 -5.71 -11.25 -11.03
CA THR A 707 -6.03 -12.63 -10.65
C THR A 707 -5.36 -12.96 -9.31
N SER A 708 -6.17 -13.36 -8.32
CA SER A 708 -5.68 -13.75 -7.01
C SER A 708 -5.08 -15.16 -7.02
N LEU A 709 -4.20 -15.44 -6.05
CA LEU A 709 -3.69 -16.80 -5.83
C LEU A 709 -4.85 -17.78 -5.54
N PHE A 710 -5.86 -17.33 -4.79
CA PHE A 710 -7.06 -18.12 -4.51
C PHE A 710 -7.79 -18.53 -5.79
N GLN A 711 -8.04 -17.58 -6.70
CA GLN A 711 -8.72 -17.88 -7.96
C GLN A 711 -7.91 -18.86 -8.82
N ARG A 712 -6.60 -18.63 -8.95
CA ARG A 712 -5.76 -19.53 -9.74
C ARG A 712 -5.73 -20.95 -9.18
N LEU A 713 -5.59 -21.09 -7.85
CA LEU A 713 -5.51 -22.40 -7.22
C LEU A 713 -6.85 -23.13 -7.19
N ILE A 714 -7.99 -22.44 -7.03
CA ILE A 714 -9.30 -23.11 -7.03
C ILE A 714 -9.67 -23.63 -8.42
N GLU A 715 -9.26 -22.93 -9.47
CA GLU A 715 -9.41 -23.38 -10.86
C GLU A 715 -8.45 -24.55 -11.18
N THR A 716 -7.25 -24.54 -10.60
CA THR A 716 -6.22 -25.58 -10.83
C THR A 716 -6.51 -26.86 -10.04
N TYR A 717 -6.97 -26.71 -8.79
CA TYR A 717 -7.18 -27.80 -7.83
C TYR A 717 -8.60 -27.76 -7.24
N PRO A 718 -9.65 -28.00 -8.04
CA PRO A 718 -11.01 -28.01 -7.55
C PRO A 718 -11.24 -29.04 -6.44
N ASP A 719 -10.53 -30.18 -6.48
CA ASP A 719 -10.60 -31.24 -5.47
C ASP A 719 -9.93 -30.86 -4.14
N ALA A 720 -9.11 -29.81 -4.12
CA ALA A 720 -8.53 -29.22 -2.91
C ALA A 720 -9.38 -28.06 -2.37
N SER A 721 -10.65 -27.99 -2.77
CA SER A 721 -11.56 -26.92 -2.39
C SER A 721 -12.93 -27.41 -1.95
N VAL A 722 -13.55 -26.69 -1.02
CA VAL A 722 -14.94 -26.92 -0.61
C VAL A 722 -15.71 -25.61 -0.72
N MET A 723 -16.84 -25.65 -1.42
CA MET A 723 -17.79 -24.54 -1.48
C MET A 723 -18.85 -24.68 -0.39
N LEU A 724 -18.99 -23.64 0.44
CA LEU A 724 -20.06 -23.57 1.44
C LEU A 724 -21.40 -23.28 0.72
N ASP A 725 -22.34 -24.22 0.74
CA ASP A 725 -23.59 -24.16 -0.06
C ASP A 725 -24.81 -23.63 0.73
N ARG A 726 -24.77 -23.65 2.07
CA ARG A 726 -25.86 -23.16 2.94
C ARG A 726 -25.62 -21.75 3.46
N GLN A 727 -26.53 -20.83 3.13
CA GLN A 727 -26.49 -19.44 3.57
C GLN A 727 -27.58 -19.10 4.60
N TYR A 728 -27.24 -18.22 5.55
CA TYR A 728 -28.05 -17.84 6.72
C TYR A 728 -28.51 -16.38 6.68
N ARG A 729 -28.38 -15.71 5.52
CA ARG A 729 -28.60 -14.26 5.35
C ARG A 729 -29.85 -13.93 4.54
N MET A 730 -29.90 -14.35 3.28
CA MET A 730 -30.84 -13.87 2.27
C MET A 730 -32.14 -14.69 2.27
N SER A 731 -33.27 -14.04 2.07
CA SER A 731 -34.53 -14.73 1.72
C SER A 731 -34.37 -15.52 0.42
N GLN A 732 -35.19 -16.56 0.22
CA GLN A 732 -35.11 -17.41 -0.97
C GLN A 732 -35.21 -16.61 -2.27
N ARG A 733 -36.02 -15.54 -2.27
CA ARG A 733 -36.26 -14.70 -3.45
C ARG A 733 -35.05 -13.82 -3.78
N ILE A 734 -34.43 -13.21 -2.77
CA ILE A 734 -33.19 -12.41 -2.94
C ILE A 734 -32.05 -13.32 -3.42
N GLN A 735 -31.89 -14.45 -2.74
CA GLN A 735 -30.83 -15.42 -2.98
C GLN A 735 -30.88 -16.03 -4.39
N ALA A 736 -32.07 -16.26 -4.93
CA ALA A 736 -32.27 -17.03 -6.15
C ALA A 736 -31.51 -16.50 -7.37
N PHE A 737 -31.42 -15.17 -7.54
CA PHE A 737 -30.72 -14.58 -8.69
C PHE A 737 -29.21 -14.77 -8.57
N ALA A 738 -28.62 -14.39 -7.42
CA ALA A 738 -27.19 -14.57 -7.18
C ALA A 738 -26.79 -16.05 -7.31
N SER A 739 -27.63 -16.96 -6.79
CA SER A 739 -27.44 -18.40 -6.94
C SER A 739 -27.26 -18.83 -8.37
N ALA A 740 -28.15 -18.39 -9.26
CA ALA A 740 -28.26 -18.90 -10.61
C ALA A 740 -27.20 -18.30 -11.52
N GLU A 741 -26.84 -17.03 -11.29
CA GLU A 741 -25.92 -16.30 -12.17
C GLU A 741 -24.45 -16.47 -11.77
N PHE A 742 -24.14 -16.66 -10.48
CA PHE A 742 -22.76 -16.70 -9.97
C PHE A 742 -22.35 -18.02 -9.33
N TYR A 743 -23.31 -18.89 -8.98
CA TYR A 743 -23.04 -20.06 -8.15
C TYR A 743 -23.72 -21.34 -8.65
N ASP A 744 -24.02 -21.43 -9.96
CA ASP A 744 -24.62 -22.60 -10.63
C ASP A 744 -25.89 -23.18 -9.96
N GLY A 745 -26.62 -22.36 -9.21
CA GLY A 745 -27.78 -22.78 -8.42
C GLY A 745 -27.44 -23.59 -7.16
N ALA A 746 -26.16 -23.68 -6.76
CA ALA A 746 -25.72 -24.45 -5.59
C ALA A 746 -26.03 -23.75 -4.26
N LEU A 747 -25.94 -22.41 -4.21
CA LEU A 747 -26.23 -21.64 -3.01
C LEU A 747 -27.71 -21.81 -2.59
N ARG A 748 -27.99 -22.10 -1.32
CA ARG A 748 -29.36 -22.30 -0.80
C ARG A 748 -29.53 -21.73 0.60
N PRO A 749 -30.72 -21.21 0.98
CA PRO A 749 -31.00 -20.92 2.38
C PRO A 749 -30.77 -22.15 3.26
N ALA A 750 -30.13 -21.94 4.41
CA ALA A 750 -29.79 -23.00 5.35
C ALA A 750 -31.02 -23.59 6.03
N THR A 751 -32.04 -22.76 6.29
CA THR A 751 -33.27 -23.18 6.96
C THR A 751 -34.53 -22.61 6.28
N PRO A 752 -35.71 -23.23 6.47
CA PRO A 752 -36.98 -22.69 5.99
C PRO A 752 -37.29 -21.29 6.52
N GLU A 753 -36.87 -20.97 7.75
CA GLU A 753 -37.06 -19.66 8.37
C GLU A 753 -36.28 -18.58 7.61
N VAL A 754 -35.00 -18.85 7.29
CA VAL A 754 -34.19 -17.94 6.46
C VAL A 754 -34.79 -17.83 5.05
N ALA A 755 -35.28 -18.93 4.47
CA ALA A 755 -35.88 -18.93 3.14
C ALA A 755 -37.14 -18.05 3.06
N GLY A 756 -37.97 -18.09 4.11
CA GLY A 756 -39.28 -17.44 4.17
C GLY A 756 -39.30 -16.08 4.86
N GLN A 757 -38.15 -15.53 5.25
CA GLN A 757 -38.09 -14.24 5.96
C GLN A 757 -38.66 -13.09 5.13
N THR A 758 -39.35 -12.16 5.79
CA THR A 758 -40.01 -11.00 5.17
C THR A 758 -39.94 -9.77 6.07
N LEU A 759 -40.39 -8.62 5.57
CA LEU A 759 -40.53 -7.39 6.38
C LEU A 759 -41.47 -7.56 7.59
N ALA A 760 -42.46 -8.47 7.52
CA ALA A 760 -43.39 -8.70 8.63
C ALA A 760 -42.69 -9.22 9.89
N ASP A 761 -41.55 -9.88 9.75
CA ASP A 761 -40.72 -10.33 10.87
C ASP A 761 -40.11 -9.16 11.66
N LEU A 762 -40.03 -7.97 11.06
CA LEU A 762 -39.61 -6.73 11.72
C LEU A 762 -40.79 -5.99 12.37
N GLY A 763 -41.99 -6.57 12.36
CA GLY A 763 -43.21 -5.91 12.85
C GLY A 763 -43.83 -4.91 11.87
N VAL A 764 -43.35 -4.88 10.62
CA VAL A 764 -43.89 -4.02 9.56
C VAL A 764 -45.17 -4.62 8.99
N ASP A 765 -46.22 -3.81 8.88
CA ASP A 765 -47.43 -4.18 8.13
C ASP A 765 -47.23 -3.92 6.64
N PRO A 766 -47.15 -4.95 5.76
CA PRO A 766 -46.92 -4.77 4.33
C PRO A 766 -47.96 -3.88 3.65
N ASP A 767 -49.20 -3.83 4.15
CA ASP A 767 -50.27 -3.03 3.55
C ASP A 767 -50.02 -1.51 3.68
N THR A 768 -49.05 -1.10 4.53
CA THR A 768 -48.64 0.30 4.69
C THR A 768 -47.64 0.77 3.64
N LEU A 769 -47.06 -0.15 2.87
CA LEU A 769 -46.05 0.11 1.85
C LEU A 769 -46.63 -0.09 0.44
N ALA A 770 -45.98 0.50 -0.57
CA ALA A 770 -46.34 0.25 -1.96
C ALA A 770 -46.06 -1.23 -2.32
N PRO A 771 -46.85 -1.85 -3.23
CA PRO A 771 -46.67 -3.26 -3.59
C PRO A 771 -45.26 -3.62 -4.07
N ASP A 772 -44.60 -2.70 -4.77
CA ASP A 772 -43.24 -2.88 -5.28
C ASP A 772 -42.16 -2.86 -4.18
N LEU A 773 -42.54 -2.56 -2.92
CA LEU A 773 -41.64 -2.45 -1.76
C LEU A 773 -41.79 -3.61 -0.76
N THR A 774 -42.71 -4.55 -0.99
CA THR A 774 -43.06 -5.61 -0.02
C THR A 774 -42.79 -7.03 -0.51
N GLY A 775 -42.44 -7.20 -1.79
CA GLY A 775 -42.29 -8.50 -2.44
C GLY A 775 -40.98 -9.23 -2.16
N GLY A 776 -40.11 -8.74 -1.27
CA GLY A 776 -38.75 -9.25 -1.03
C GLY A 776 -37.71 -8.71 -2.02
N VAL A 777 -38.08 -8.56 -3.30
CA VAL A 777 -37.27 -7.88 -4.33
C VAL A 777 -38.17 -6.97 -5.14
N GLY A 778 -37.77 -5.72 -5.34
CA GLY A 778 -38.50 -4.74 -6.15
C GLY A 778 -37.58 -3.92 -7.05
N PHE A 779 -38.18 -3.31 -8.08
CA PHE A 779 -37.52 -2.38 -8.98
C PHE A 779 -38.33 -1.10 -9.15
N VAL A 780 -37.68 0.05 -9.08
CA VAL A 780 -38.31 1.38 -9.21
C VAL A 780 -37.55 2.20 -10.24
N ASP A 781 -38.24 2.62 -11.30
CA ASP A 781 -37.72 3.60 -12.25
C ASP A 781 -38.20 5.01 -11.88
N PRO A 782 -37.30 5.92 -11.47
CA PRO A 782 -37.68 7.29 -11.12
C PRO A 782 -37.83 8.23 -12.32
N ASP A 783 -37.59 7.78 -13.56
CA ASP A 783 -37.45 8.65 -14.75
C ASP A 783 -36.45 9.80 -14.48
N GLY A 784 -35.31 9.40 -13.89
CA GLY A 784 -34.19 10.26 -13.54
C GLY A 784 -33.20 10.39 -14.68
N LYS A 785 -32.38 11.44 -14.65
CA LYS A 785 -31.25 11.57 -15.57
C LYS A 785 -29.98 11.86 -14.81
N ARG A 786 -28.91 11.15 -15.19
CA ARG A 786 -27.56 11.37 -14.67
C ARG A 786 -27.11 12.82 -14.94
N ASP A 787 -26.55 13.43 -13.90
CA ASP A 787 -25.87 14.72 -13.88
C ASP A 787 -24.50 14.55 -13.21
N GLY A 788 -23.45 14.43 -14.03
CA GLY A 788 -22.11 14.03 -13.57
C GLY A 788 -22.13 12.63 -12.94
N ASN A 789 -21.62 12.49 -11.72
CA ASN A 789 -21.61 11.22 -10.98
C ASN A 789 -22.81 11.08 -10.01
N ARG A 790 -23.93 11.75 -10.33
CA ARG A 790 -25.15 11.76 -9.51
C ARG A 790 -26.39 11.61 -10.38
N ASN A 791 -27.48 11.21 -9.75
CA ASN A 791 -28.82 11.32 -10.30
C ASN A 791 -29.74 11.84 -9.19
N VAL A 792 -30.09 13.13 -9.25
CA VAL A 792 -30.81 13.83 -8.18
C VAL A 792 -32.22 13.25 -7.97
N ARG A 793 -32.94 12.96 -9.06
CA ARG A 793 -34.27 12.35 -9.00
C ARG A 793 -34.23 10.96 -8.39
N GLU A 794 -33.21 10.19 -8.75
CA GLU A 794 -32.97 8.88 -8.15
C GLU A 794 -32.64 9.00 -6.66
N ALA A 795 -31.81 9.98 -6.26
CA ALA A 795 -31.49 10.21 -4.87
C ALA A 795 -32.72 10.63 -4.04
N GLU A 796 -33.56 11.51 -4.58
CA GLU A 796 -34.85 11.88 -3.97
C GLU A 796 -35.77 10.66 -3.83
N ARG A 797 -35.81 9.79 -4.85
CA ARG A 797 -36.65 8.60 -4.81
C ARG A 797 -36.15 7.57 -3.80
N VAL A 798 -34.84 7.35 -3.74
CA VAL A 798 -34.20 6.45 -2.77
C VAL A 798 -34.45 6.93 -1.35
N ALA A 799 -34.27 8.22 -1.06
CA ALA A 799 -34.56 8.79 0.25
C ALA A 799 -36.04 8.62 0.62
N ALA A 800 -36.97 8.91 -0.30
CA ALA A 800 -38.40 8.71 -0.07
C ALA A 800 -38.77 7.24 0.20
N ILE A 801 -38.08 6.29 -0.42
CA ILE A 801 -38.27 4.85 -0.17
C ILE A 801 -37.71 4.47 1.21
N ALA A 802 -36.53 4.96 1.58
CA ALA A 802 -35.94 4.75 2.90
C ALA A 802 -36.87 5.29 4.01
N ASP A 803 -37.35 6.52 3.86
CA ASP A 803 -38.28 7.16 4.80
C ASP A 803 -39.60 6.39 4.90
N ALA A 804 -40.07 5.80 3.80
CA ALA A 804 -41.26 4.95 3.82
C ALA A 804 -41.06 3.68 4.66
N TYR A 805 -39.89 3.03 4.58
CA TYR A 805 -39.57 1.89 5.43
C TYR A 805 -39.45 2.29 6.90
N VAL A 806 -38.81 3.42 7.20
CA VAL A 806 -38.73 3.97 8.57
C VAL A 806 -40.13 4.28 9.11
N ALA A 807 -40.98 4.95 8.31
CA ALA A 807 -42.35 5.26 8.70
C ALA A 807 -43.22 4.00 8.90
N ALA A 808 -42.91 2.92 8.19
CA ALA A 808 -43.55 1.62 8.34
C ALA A 808 -43.02 0.81 9.55
N GLY A 809 -42.00 1.31 10.24
CA GLY A 809 -41.48 0.76 11.50
C GLY A 809 -40.16 0.00 11.40
N VAL A 810 -39.47 0.04 10.26
CA VAL A 810 -38.11 -0.51 10.15
C VAL A 810 -37.14 0.41 10.88
N ASP A 811 -36.23 -0.17 11.68
CA ASP A 811 -35.16 0.59 12.32
C ASP A 811 -34.25 1.21 11.23
N PRO A 812 -33.94 2.52 11.28
CA PRO A 812 -33.00 3.14 10.35
C PRO A 812 -31.65 2.40 10.24
N ASP A 813 -31.17 1.81 11.34
CA ASP A 813 -29.94 1.02 11.37
C ASP A 813 -30.05 -0.31 10.61
N ASP A 814 -31.27 -0.80 10.36
CA ASP A 814 -31.56 -2.00 9.58
C ASP A 814 -31.72 -1.72 8.08
N ILE A 815 -31.59 -0.46 7.66
CA ILE A 815 -31.66 -0.01 6.27
C ILE A 815 -30.27 0.42 5.78
N GLY A 816 -29.89 -0.03 4.59
CA GLY A 816 -28.68 0.43 3.90
C GLY A 816 -28.95 0.85 2.47
N VAL A 817 -28.20 1.83 1.99
CA VAL A 817 -28.25 2.29 0.60
C VAL A 817 -26.87 2.14 -0.05
N ILE A 818 -26.84 1.48 -1.20
CA ILE A 818 -25.64 1.28 -2.01
C ILE A 818 -25.73 2.15 -3.26
N ALA A 819 -24.66 2.89 -3.57
CA ALA A 819 -24.56 3.65 -4.82
C ALA A 819 -23.15 3.50 -5.45
N PRO A 820 -23.02 3.53 -6.79
CA PRO A 820 -21.74 3.35 -7.47
C PRO A 820 -20.77 4.52 -7.27
N PHE A 821 -21.28 5.73 -7.00
CA PHE A 821 -20.49 6.95 -6.90
C PHE A 821 -20.60 7.58 -5.53
N ARG A 822 -19.48 8.07 -4.98
CA ARG A 822 -19.47 8.84 -3.72
C ARG A 822 -20.28 10.12 -3.80
N ALA A 823 -20.26 10.80 -4.95
CA ALA A 823 -21.10 11.96 -5.18
C ALA A 823 -22.60 11.62 -5.02
N GLN A 824 -23.03 10.44 -5.47
CA GLN A 824 -24.39 9.94 -5.26
C GLN A 824 -24.63 9.55 -3.79
N VAL A 825 -23.66 8.92 -3.12
CA VAL A 825 -23.72 8.62 -1.68
C VAL A 825 -23.99 9.90 -0.88
N ALA A 826 -23.23 10.97 -1.14
CA ALA A 826 -23.40 12.27 -0.48
C ALA A 826 -24.69 12.99 -0.88
N GLU A 827 -25.18 12.80 -2.11
CA GLU A 827 -26.49 13.32 -2.54
C GLU A 827 -27.62 12.65 -1.76
N ILE A 828 -27.59 11.33 -1.62
CA ILE A 828 -28.61 10.58 -0.88
C ILE A 828 -28.50 10.86 0.63
N GLY A 829 -27.29 10.81 1.20
CA GLY A 829 -27.07 11.02 2.64
C GLY A 829 -27.47 12.40 3.16
N ARG A 830 -27.62 13.41 2.29
CA ARG A 830 -28.19 14.71 2.67
C ARG A 830 -29.71 14.70 2.83
N ARG A 831 -30.38 13.61 2.44
CA ARG A 831 -31.84 13.49 2.34
C ARG A 831 -32.41 12.41 3.26
N THR A 832 -31.58 11.58 3.86
CA THR A 832 -32.01 10.48 4.72
C THR A 832 -30.96 10.20 5.78
N ASP A 833 -31.41 9.73 6.94
CA ASP A 833 -30.55 9.41 8.08
C ASP A 833 -30.06 7.95 8.08
N VAL A 834 -30.45 7.15 7.08
CA VAL A 834 -30.00 5.74 6.96
C VAL A 834 -28.56 5.63 6.46
N THR A 835 -27.94 4.47 6.64
CA THR A 835 -26.55 4.24 6.17
C THR A 835 -26.48 4.28 4.64
N VAL A 836 -25.63 5.13 4.06
CA VAL A 836 -25.39 5.22 2.61
C VAL A 836 -23.88 5.10 2.31
N ASP A 837 -23.49 4.21 1.40
CA ASP A 837 -22.09 4.00 1.03
C ASP A 837 -21.92 3.32 -0.34
N THR A 838 -20.68 3.13 -0.79
CA THR A 838 -20.36 2.45 -2.06
C THR A 838 -20.34 0.93 -1.91
N VAL A 839 -20.46 0.20 -3.03
CA VAL A 839 -20.48 -1.27 -3.05
C VAL A 839 -19.26 -1.89 -2.37
N ASP A 840 -18.05 -1.39 -2.68
CA ASP A 840 -16.78 -1.85 -2.11
C ASP A 840 -16.73 -1.73 -0.59
N ARG A 841 -17.47 -0.77 -0.02
CA ARG A 841 -17.47 -0.47 1.42
C ARG A 841 -18.57 -1.19 2.19
N PHE A 842 -19.66 -1.54 1.51
CA PHE A 842 -20.67 -2.43 2.07
C PHE A 842 -20.19 -3.89 2.18
N GLN A 843 -19.04 -4.23 1.62
CA GLN A 843 -18.50 -5.57 1.71
C GLN A 843 -18.30 -6.01 3.17
N GLY A 844 -18.62 -7.28 3.44
CA GLY A 844 -18.61 -7.84 4.80
C GLY A 844 -19.77 -7.39 5.70
N SER A 845 -20.54 -6.36 5.32
CA SER A 845 -21.77 -5.97 6.03
C SER A 845 -23.03 -6.56 5.37
N SER A 846 -24.16 -6.48 6.07
CA SER A 846 -25.50 -6.80 5.54
C SER A 846 -26.55 -6.06 6.35
N LYS A 847 -27.69 -5.74 5.74
CA LYS A 847 -28.82 -5.07 6.37
C LYS A 847 -30.12 -5.84 6.12
N GLU A 848 -31.13 -5.58 6.94
CA GLU A 848 -32.45 -6.19 6.74
C GLU A 848 -33.08 -5.73 5.43
N VAL A 849 -32.93 -4.44 5.13
CA VAL A 849 -33.37 -3.79 3.89
C VAL A 849 -32.19 -3.13 3.18
N ILE A 850 -32.04 -3.38 1.87
CA ILE A 850 -31.05 -2.68 1.02
C ILE A 850 -31.75 -1.99 -0.14
N LEU A 851 -31.37 -0.74 -0.38
CA LEU A 851 -31.68 0.01 -1.58
C LEU A 851 -30.41 0.12 -2.44
N VAL A 852 -30.52 -0.08 -3.75
CA VAL A 852 -29.40 0.12 -4.68
C VAL A 852 -29.77 1.24 -5.66
N SER A 853 -29.06 2.36 -5.57
CA SER A 853 -29.11 3.45 -6.55
C SER A 853 -28.12 3.13 -7.66
N LEU A 854 -28.59 2.89 -8.89
CA LEU A 854 -27.78 2.49 -10.04
C LEU A 854 -27.19 3.67 -10.82
N VAL A 855 -27.79 4.86 -10.76
CA VAL A 855 -27.34 6.13 -11.39
C VAL A 855 -27.29 6.14 -12.92
N ALA A 856 -27.21 4.99 -13.57
CA ALA A 856 -27.20 4.81 -15.02
C ALA A 856 -28.38 5.51 -15.70
N THR A 857 -28.14 6.10 -16.88
CA THR A 857 -29.19 6.73 -17.72
C THR A 857 -28.80 6.61 -19.18
N GLY A 858 -29.57 5.86 -19.98
CA GLY A 858 -29.30 5.61 -21.40
C GLY A 858 -28.16 4.63 -21.71
N ASP A 859 -27.09 4.62 -20.92
CA ASP A 859 -25.96 3.67 -20.99
C ASP A 859 -25.58 3.12 -19.60
N LEU A 860 -24.76 2.06 -19.59
CA LEU A 860 -24.29 1.37 -18.38
C LEU A 860 -22.87 1.81 -18.02
N ASP A 861 -22.72 3.11 -17.77
CA ASP A 861 -21.45 3.69 -17.37
C ASP A 861 -21.35 3.83 -15.85
N GLY A 862 -20.31 3.26 -15.27
CA GLY A 862 -19.92 3.50 -13.87
C GLY A 862 -19.28 2.30 -13.19
N PRO A 863 -18.67 2.50 -12.00
CA PRO A 863 -17.86 1.48 -11.35
C PRO A 863 -18.60 0.17 -11.10
N ILE A 864 -19.89 0.20 -10.78
CA ILE A 864 -20.67 -1.02 -10.51
C ILE A 864 -20.94 -1.86 -11.77
N PHE A 865 -20.80 -1.29 -12.97
CA PHE A 865 -21.07 -1.95 -14.25
C PHE A 865 -19.81 -2.53 -14.91
N GLU A 866 -18.61 -2.12 -14.47
CA GLU A 866 -17.33 -2.60 -15.00
C GLU A 866 -17.09 -4.10 -14.75
N ASP A 867 -17.69 -4.65 -13.68
CA ASP A 867 -17.56 -6.05 -13.31
C ASP A 867 -18.86 -6.54 -12.64
N HIS A 868 -19.46 -7.60 -13.19
CA HIS A 868 -20.68 -8.21 -12.66
C HIS A 868 -20.55 -8.67 -11.20
N ARG A 869 -19.34 -8.97 -10.73
CA ARG A 869 -19.07 -9.35 -9.34
C ARG A 869 -19.35 -8.22 -8.35
N ARG A 870 -19.21 -6.95 -8.77
CA ARG A 870 -19.65 -5.80 -7.96
C ARG A 870 -21.17 -5.82 -7.77
N MET A 871 -21.91 -6.15 -8.82
CA MET A 871 -23.37 -6.33 -8.70
C MET A 871 -23.70 -7.52 -7.77
N ASN A 872 -23.01 -8.65 -7.89
CA ASN A 872 -23.19 -9.78 -6.96
C ASN A 872 -23.04 -9.34 -5.49
N VAL A 873 -22.01 -8.56 -5.18
CA VAL A 873 -21.81 -8.01 -3.82
C VAL A 873 -23.01 -7.15 -3.40
N ALA A 874 -23.45 -6.20 -4.24
CA ALA A 874 -24.58 -5.33 -3.92
C ALA A 874 -25.88 -6.09 -3.65
N LEU A 875 -26.22 -7.05 -4.52
CA LEU A 875 -27.44 -7.86 -4.41
C LEU A 875 -27.46 -8.74 -3.15
N THR A 876 -26.29 -9.21 -2.71
CA THR A 876 -26.14 -10.15 -1.59
C THR A 876 -25.99 -9.49 -0.21
N ARG A 877 -26.19 -8.16 -0.13
CA ARG A 877 -26.20 -7.41 1.15
C ARG A 877 -27.54 -7.44 1.87
N ALA A 878 -28.63 -7.71 1.16
CA ALA A 878 -29.99 -7.70 1.71
C ALA A 878 -30.35 -9.02 2.41
N LYS A 879 -31.04 -8.95 3.55
CA LYS A 879 -31.62 -10.15 4.19
C LYS A 879 -33.08 -10.39 3.79
N LYS A 880 -33.95 -9.39 4.02
CA LYS A 880 -35.41 -9.51 3.89
C LYS A 880 -35.96 -8.81 2.66
N GLN A 881 -35.45 -7.60 2.35
CA GLN A 881 -35.95 -6.78 1.25
C GLN A 881 -34.80 -6.12 0.47
N LEU A 882 -34.86 -6.22 -0.86
CA LEU A 882 -33.96 -5.55 -1.78
C LEU A 882 -34.76 -4.70 -2.77
N THR A 883 -34.39 -3.43 -2.93
CA THR A 883 -35.05 -2.55 -3.90
C THR A 883 -34.00 -1.89 -4.80
N LEU A 884 -34.10 -2.16 -6.10
CA LEU A 884 -33.24 -1.58 -7.12
C LEU A 884 -33.90 -0.30 -7.66
N VAL A 885 -33.13 0.78 -7.78
CA VAL A 885 -33.60 2.07 -8.30
C VAL A 885 -32.69 2.50 -9.45
N GLY A 886 -33.25 2.72 -10.64
CA GLY A 886 -32.48 3.10 -11.82
C GLY A 886 -33.28 3.11 -13.11
N ASP A 887 -32.62 3.42 -14.22
CA ASP A 887 -33.20 3.46 -15.56
C ASP A 887 -33.38 2.04 -16.13
N ALA A 888 -34.63 1.64 -16.36
CA ALA A 888 -34.94 0.32 -16.89
C ALA A 888 -34.46 0.10 -18.33
N ASP A 889 -34.52 1.14 -19.16
CA ASP A 889 -34.15 1.06 -20.57
C ASP A 889 -32.62 0.89 -20.70
N ALA A 890 -31.85 1.58 -19.86
CA ALA A 890 -30.40 1.40 -19.76
C ALA A 890 -30.03 -0.04 -19.36
N LEU A 891 -30.64 -0.58 -18.30
CA LEU A 891 -30.38 -1.95 -17.82
C LEU A 891 -30.77 -3.02 -18.85
N ALA A 892 -31.79 -2.76 -19.66
CA ALA A 892 -32.21 -3.69 -20.71
C ALA A 892 -31.23 -3.81 -21.88
N THR A 893 -30.22 -2.92 -21.97
CA THR A 893 -29.22 -2.96 -23.05
C THR A 893 -28.23 -4.11 -22.92
N ASP A 894 -28.06 -4.66 -21.71
CA ASP A 894 -27.13 -5.75 -21.43
C ASP A 894 -27.88 -7.03 -20.99
N PRO A 895 -27.51 -8.22 -21.48
CA PRO A 895 -28.21 -9.47 -21.16
C PRO A 895 -28.24 -9.84 -19.67
N PHE A 896 -27.19 -9.57 -18.90
CA PHE A 896 -27.13 -9.87 -17.46
C PHE A 896 -28.08 -8.95 -16.69
N TYR A 897 -28.02 -7.64 -16.93
CA TYR A 897 -28.88 -6.67 -16.26
C TYR A 897 -30.35 -6.78 -16.71
N ALA A 898 -30.63 -7.20 -17.95
CA ALA A 898 -31.98 -7.53 -18.40
C ALA A 898 -32.59 -8.70 -17.60
N ARG A 899 -31.82 -9.77 -17.33
CA ARG A 899 -32.28 -10.88 -16.47
C ARG A 899 -32.51 -10.42 -15.03
N MET A 900 -31.65 -9.55 -14.51
CA MET A 900 -31.80 -8.94 -13.18
C MET A 900 -33.09 -8.11 -13.10
N LEU A 901 -33.38 -7.30 -14.11
CA LEU A 901 -34.59 -6.49 -14.19
C LEU A 901 -35.85 -7.36 -14.24
N ASP A 902 -35.84 -8.42 -15.04
CA ASP A 902 -36.93 -9.39 -15.12
C ASP A 902 -37.16 -10.10 -13.78
N TRP A 903 -36.09 -10.46 -13.08
CA TRP A 903 -36.19 -11.05 -11.74
C TRP A 903 -36.78 -10.07 -10.73
N ALA A 904 -36.34 -8.81 -10.73
CA ALA A 904 -36.79 -7.82 -9.76
C ALA A 904 -38.26 -7.36 -9.98
N ARG A 905 -38.81 -7.52 -11.19
CA ARG A 905 -40.19 -7.16 -11.54
C ARG A 905 -41.23 -8.27 -11.34
N ARG A 906 -40.81 -9.53 -11.22
CA ARG A 906 -41.70 -10.69 -11.04
C ARG A 906 -42.35 -10.70 -9.68
#